data_AF-A0A7Y2JZF8-F1
#
_entry.id   AF-A0A7Y2JZF8-F1
#
_cell.length_a   1.000
_cell.length_b   1.000
_cell.length_c   1.000
_cell.angle_alpha   90.00
_cell.angle_beta   90.00
_cell.angle_gamma   90.00
#
_symmetry.space_group_name_H-M   'P 1'
#
loop_
_entity.id
_entity.type
_entity.pdbx_description
1 polymer ?
#
loop_
_entity_poly.entity_id
_entity_poly.type
_entity_poly.pdbx_seq_one_letter_code
_entity_poly.pdbx_strand_id
1 'polypeptide(L)'
;MGISSSGIGSGLDVDGIIAKLMQAEAAPLANFDKKAGALQTRLAALAKVNAAVGSFQGALTSLNSPSTFSALNSLSSNKDLLSASAGTGAVPGKYSINVSQLASAQSLTTAGRASMSATIGSGAKTTLTFQFGSIGGGSFGVAGTALGPSIATGGISNGSLSVNGTVIATGAATRSAAQLAEAINAKTETTGVTAKAGTATSAANLFAGFGPVTTAASASYTLSVGGVAIASQAGTGATLDAAGIDAALAGGTVSAALATANITFTGNAQDGSLQFTAADGSNLTVLEAIGGSGAVTGGLEGAGVANTGTSVTTTAGVTLSSSEGKQIMVGGSNPGAAGLVAGSAGSYLGGAAFAQDGAQASGTVTLDAGSQSLQGIRDAINKANIGVTATIVSDGGDNPYHLVLTSNKTGAKSSMKIGVDGADGQPADPAIAALLGHDPSGAQGLTQTSAAQDTLLNMNGIDIRSSSTTVTDAVQGVSLDITATGSTNLNVTRDTASISTAVNNFVKAYNELNKTISSLTDYNSETKKAGALQGDASVRSIQSQLRRQLGGAVEGLGGKLTTLGQVGITFQRDGSLAVDTTKLNKAVNDNYAEIGGLFAAVGSATDGMIKFDKSSAATKPGTYGINITSLASQGTLTSAAALSGATTIGANTTWRITLNQTDPVSEKKTQDITLAAGTYTNAQLAAMLRAAVNGNTTFAGAGDTVETKVDGDGRLSISSSKYGSTSNLAIASVSGSSPDIVFGSATPEAGKDVEGTIGGVAATGNGQALTAAAGSPADGIQVSINGGLVGERGTVNFSKGFAFELTNLATGFVGKDSLISNKTDGLNISIKSIATARDRFSARLETIEKRYRAQFTALDSALMSMQSTSAYLTQQLAALSANAG
;
A
#
# COMPACT_ATOMS: atom_id res chain seq x y z
N MET A 1 27.20 -39.55 -75.01
CA MET A 1 28.06 -38.71 -75.85
C MET A 1 27.83 -39.10 -77.30
N GLY A 2 27.38 -38.16 -78.12
CA GLY A 2 27.07 -38.34 -79.54
C GLY A 2 27.12 -36.99 -80.24
N ILE A 3 28.34 -36.62 -80.65
CA ILE A 3 28.74 -35.66 -81.69
C ILE A 3 27.81 -34.46 -81.99
N SER A 4 28.09 -33.35 -81.33
CA SER A 4 27.80 -31.99 -81.80
C SER A 4 28.79 -31.61 -82.91
N SER A 5 28.42 -31.81 -84.19
CA SER A 5 29.12 -31.15 -85.29
C SER A 5 28.41 -29.83 -85.58
N SER A 6 28.99 -28.76 -85.02
CA SER A 6 28.72 -27.37 -85.38
C SER A 6 28.81 -27.19 -86.90
N GLY A 7 28.13 -26.20 -87.49
CA GLY A 7 27.92 -26.05 -88.94
C GLY A 7 29.17 -26.19 -89.82
N ILE A 8 29.43 -27.40 -90.33
CA ILE A 8 30.59 -27.70 -91.19
C ILE A 8 30.17 -27.92 -92.67
N GLY A 9 28.88 -27.75 -93.02
CA GLY A 9 28.38 -27.98 -94.39
C GLY A 9 28.19 -26.75 -95.26
N SER A 10 27.36 -25.79 -94.83
CA SER A 10 26.79 -24.75 -95.71
C SER A 10 27.27 -23.31 -95.50
N GLY A 11 28.04 -23.04 -94.43
CA GLY A 11 28.49 -21.67 -94.08
C GLY A 11 27.41 -20.75 -93.47
N LEU A 12 26.24 -21.30 -93.09
CA LEU A 12 25.15 -20.55 -92.44
C LEU A 12 25.33 -20.44 -90.92
N ASP A 13 25.21 -19.24 -90.36
CA ASP A 13 25.15 -18.99 -88.90
C ASP A 13 23.76 -19.36 -88.34
N VAL A 14 23.55 -20.66 -88.18
CA VAL A 14 22.29 -21.22 -87.68
C VAL A 14 22.00 -20.79 -86.25
N ASP A 15 23.02 -20.71 -85.39
CA ASP A 15 22.83 -20.32 -83.98
C ASP A 15 22.41 -18.84 -83.87
N GLY A 16 23.01 -17.94 -84.67
CA GLY A 16 22.62 -16.54 -84.72
C GLY A 16 21.20 -16.31 -85.25
N ILE A 17 20.76 -17.09 -86.25
CA ILE A 17 19.39 -17.01 -86.81
C ILE A 17 18.36 -17.53 -85.81
N ILE A 18 18.62 -18.70 -85.21
CA ILE A 18 17.72 -19.28 -84.19
C ILE A 18 17.62 -18.34 -82.99
N ALA A 19 18.71 -17.74 -82.53
CA ALA A 19 18.68 -16.77 -81.44
C ALA A 19 17.77 -15.56 -81.72
N LYS A 20 17.81 -15.00 -82.95
CA LYS A 20 16.92 -13.89 -83.35
C LYS A 20 15.45 -14.31 -83.46
N LEU A 21 15.17 -15.50 -83.97
CA LEU A 21 13.81 -16.05 -84.00
C LEU A 21 13.26 -16.28 -82.60
N MET A 22 14.08 -16.88 -81.72
CA MET A 22 13.74 -17.08 -80.31
C MET A 22 13.53 -15.76 -79.56
N GLN A 23 14.28 -14.70 -79.89
CA GLN A 23 14.08 -13.37 -79.31
C GLN A 23 12.70 -12.79 -79.67
N ALA A 24 12.25 -12.95 -80.92
CA ALA A 24 10.92 -12.52 -81.35
C ALA A 24 9.81 -13.37 -80.70
N GLU A 25 9.98 -14.68 -80.66
CA GLU A 25 9.05 -15.62 -80.03
C GLU A 25 8.93 -15.41 -78.51
N ALA A 26 10.00 -14.92 -77.85
CA ALA A 26 10.01 -14.62 -76.42
C ALA A 26 9.29 -13.32 -76.03
N ALA A 27 8.91 -12.46 -76.99
CA ALA A 27 8.28 -11.16 -76.71
C ALA A 27 7.06 -11.21 -75.75
N PRO A 28 6.18 -12.24 -75.75
CA PRO A 28 5.09 -12.36 -74.80
C PRO A 28 5.50 -12.53 -73.34
N LEU A 29 6.73 -13.01 -73.04
CA LEU A 29 7.24 -13.11 -71.67
C LEU A 29 7.29 -11.74 -70.98
N ALA A 30 7.75 -10.71 -71.70
CA ALA A 30 7.78 -9.35 -71.19
C ALA A 30 6.36 -8.82 -70.85
N ASN A 31 5.32 -9.30 -71.56
CA ASN A 31 3.94 -8.94 -71.24
C ASN A 31 3.43 -9.65 -69.98
N PHE A 32 3.82 -10.90 -69.73
CA PHE A 32 3.53 -11.57 -68.46
C PHE A 32 4.23 -10.88 -67.29
N ASP A 33 5.51 -10.52 -67.45
CA ASP A 33 6.29 -9.81 -66.43
C ASP A 33 5.69 -8.44 -66.12
N LYS A 34 5.27 -7.68 -67.15
CA LYS A 34 4.54 -6.41 -66.98
C LYS A 34 3.22 -6.59 -66.21
N LYS A 35 2.44 -7.62 -66.53
CA LYS A 35 1.18 -7.92 -65.83
C LYS A 35 1.43 -8.32 -64.37
N ALA A 36 2.40 -9.19 -64.12
CA ALA A 36 2.79 -9.61 -62.78
C ALA A 36 3.26 -8.40 -61.94
N GLY A 37 4.14 -7.56 -62.50
CA GLY A 37 4.62 -6.34 -61.84
C GLY A 37 3.50 -5.34 -61.52
N ALA A 38 2.52 -5.19 -62.41
CA ALA A 38 1.34 -4.34 -62.15
C ALA A 38 0.48 -4.88 -60.99
N LEU A 39 0.26 -6.20 -60.92
CA LEU A 39 -0.48 -6.81 -59.80
C LEU A 39 0.29 -6.78 -58.48
N GLN A 40 1.61 -6.98 -58.51
CA GLN A 40 2.48 -6.83 -57.34
C GLN A 40 2.46 -5.40 -56.81
N THR A 41 2.47 -4.40 -57.69
CA THR A 41 2.34 -2.99 -57.31
C THR A 41 1.00 -2.71 -56.62
N ARG A 42 -0.10 -3.29 -57.12
CA ARG A 42 -1.42 -3.22 -56.47
C ARG A 42 -1.45 -3.91 -55.11
N LEU A 43 -0.82 -5.09 -55.00
CA LEU A 43 -0.71 -5.82 -53.75
C LEU A 43 0.06 -5.02 -52.69
N ALA A 44 1.21 -4.45 -53.07
CA ALA A 44 1.99 -3.58 -52.20
C ALA A 44 1.21 -2.33 -51.77
N ALA A 45 0.40 -1.75 -52.66
CA ALA A 45 -0.48 -0.64 -52.33
C ALA A 45 -1.58 -1.03 -51.32
N LEU A 46 -2.23 -2.19 -51.48
CA LEU A 46 -3.21 -2.68 -50.50
C LEU A 46 -2.56 -2.99 -49.14
N ALA A 47 -1.33 -3.53 -49.12
CA ALA A 47 -0.58 -3.74 -47.89
C ALA A 47 -0.32 -2.41 -47.15
N LYS A 48 -0.03 -1.32 -47.87
CA LYS A 48 0.10 0.03 -47.28
C LYS A 48 -1.22 0.53 -46.69
N VAL A 49 -2.34 0.32 -47.37
CA VAL A 49 -3.68 0.66 -46.83
C VAL A 49 -3.94 -0.14 -45.56
N ASN A 50 -3.67 -1.46 -45.56
CA ASN A 50 -3.85 -2.32 -44.40
C ASN A 50 -3.01 -1.84 -43.19
N ALA A 51 -1.73 -1.52 -43.43
CA ALA A 51 -0.86 -0.97 -42.39
C ALA A 51 -1.36 0.38 -41.85
N ALA A 52 -1.85 1.26 -42.72
CA ALA A 52 -2.43 2.55 -42.31
C ALA A 52 -3.72 2.37 -41.48
N VAL A 53 -4.57 1.40 -41.83
CA VAL A 53 -5.77 1.06 -41.02
C VAL A 53 -5.36 0.48 -39.67
N GLY A 54 -4.34 -0.37 -39.60
CA GLY A 54 -3.81 -0.89 -38.34
C GLY A 54 -3.25 0.23 -37.44
N SER A 55 -2.49 1.17 -37.99
CA SER A 55 -2.03 2.36 -37.26
C SER A 55 -3.18 3.23 -36.75
N PHE A 56 -4.24 3.39 -37.56
CA PHE A 56 -5.46 4.08 -37.15
C PHE A 56 -6.18 3.37 -35.99
N GLN A 57 -6.31 2.04 -36.03
CA GLN A 57 -6.83 1.25 -34.90
C GLN A 57 -6.00 1.44 -33.63
N GLY A 58 -4.67 1.44 -33.76
CA GLY A 58 -3.76 1.69 -32.63
C GLY A 58 -4.07 3.03 -31.95
N ALA A 59 -4.25 4.10 -32.73
CA ALA A 59 -4.58 5.43 -32.21
C ALA A 59 -5.95 5.52 -31.52
N LEU A 60 -6.91 4.66 -31.89
CA LEU A 60 -8.24 4.61 -31.27
C LEU A 60 -8.25 3.90 -29.91
N THR A 61 -7.24 3.09 -29.59
CA THR A 61 -7.22 2.27 -28.37
C THR A 61 -7.32 3.12 -27.10
N SER A 62 -6.55 4.20 -27.01
CA SER A 62 -6.61 5.13 -25.86
C SER A 62 -7.96 5.85 -25.76
N LEU A 63 -8.55 6.24 -26.90
CA LEU A 63 -9.86 6.90 -26.93
C LEU A 63 -11.03 5.95 -26.67
N ASN A 64 -10.82 4.65 -26.78
CA ASN A 64 -11.81 3.64 -26.44
C ASN A 64 -11.71 3.20 -24.96
N SER A 65 -10.71 3.67 -24.22
CA SER A 65 -10.52 3.33 -22.81
C SER A 65 -11.26 4.29 -21.89
N PRO A 66 -12.24 3.84 -21.08
CA PRO A 66 -12.97 4.71 -20.15
C PRO A 66 -12.05 5.42 -19.14
N SER A 67 -10.95 4.77 -18.73
CA SER A 67 -9.99 5.32 -17.77
C SER A 67 -9.30 6.59 -18.26
N THR A 68 -9.16 6.78 -19.57
CA THR A 68 -8.59 8.00 -20.16
C THR A 68 -9.46 9.22 -19.87
N PHE A 69 -10.78 9.03 -19.70
CA PHE A 69 -11.76 10.10 -19.45
C PHE A 69 -12.16 10.22 -17.99
N SER A 70 -11.51 9.48 -17.10
CA SER A 70 -11.67 9.61 -15.64
C SER A 70 -10.33 9.82 -14.94
N ALA A 71 -9.25 10.02 -15.70
CA ALA A 71 -7.91 10.18 -15.18
C ALA A 71 -7.75 11.52 -14.45
N LEU A 72 -7.08 11.47 -13.30
CA LEU A 72 -6.79 12.62 -12.45
C LEU A 72 -5.28 12.73 -12.25
N ASN A 73 -4.79 13.97 -12.17
CA ASN A 73 -3.43 14.30 -11.79
C ASN A 73 -3.43 14.77 -10.34
N SER A 74 -2.44 14.34 -9.57
CA SER A 74 -2.20 14.76 -8.18
C SER A 74 -0.81 15.38 -8.08
N LEU A 75 -0.74 16.68 -7.80
CA LEU A 75 0.53 17.40 -7.73
C LEU A 75 0.72 18.02 -6.34
N SER A 76 1.76 17.58 -5.64
CA SER A 76 2.25 18.22 -4.41
C SER A 76 3.19 19.38 -4.76
N SER A 77 3.08 20.50 -4.02
CA SER A 77 4.05 21.60 -4.10
C SER A 77 5.43 21.23 -3.54
N ASN A 78 5.53 20.18 -2.72
CA ASN A 78 6.78 19.65 -2.18
C ASN A 78 6.79 18.11 -2.31
N LYS A 79 7.47 17.59 -3.34
CA LYS A 79 7.50 16.15 -3.66
C LYS A 79 8.43 15.34 -2.77
N ASP A 80 9.41 15.97 -2.13
CA ASP A 80 10.35 15.31 -1.21
C ASP A 80 9.69 15.03 0.16
N LEU A 81 8.59 15.74 0.45
CA LEU A 81 7.76 15.56 1.64
C LEU A 81 6.58 14.61 1.39
N LEU A 82 5.86 14.82 0.28
CA LEU A 82 4.63 14.10 -0.03
C LEU A 82 4.48 13.93 -1.53
N SER A 83 4.20 12.70 -1.93
CA SER A 83 3.63 12.38 -3.23
C SER A 83 2.21 11.84 -3.05
N ALA A 84 1.41 11.88 -4.12
CA ALA A 84 0.03 11.42 -4.05
C ALA A 84 -0.38 10.80 -5.37
N SER A 85 -1.31 9.86 -5.31
CA SER A 85 -1.99 9.29 -6.47
C SER A 85 -3.50 9.45 -6.31
N ALA A 86 -4.18 9.81 -7.39
CA ALA A 86 -5.64 9.93 -7.44
C ALA A 86 -6.21 8.72 -8.20
N GLY A 87 -6.95 7.87 -7.50
CA GLY A 87 -7.63 6.70 -8.02
C GLY A 87 -9.12 6.94 -8.27
N THR A 88 -9.88 5.84 -8.35
CA THR A 88 -11.33 5.88 -8.53
C THR A 88 -12.01 6.55 -7.33
N GLY A 89 -12.92 7.49 -7.58
CA GLY A 89 -13.65 8.20 -6.54
C GLY A 89 -12.97 9.48 -6.03
N ALA A 90 -11.72 9.74 -6.43
CA ALA A 90 -11.11 11.03 -6.18
C ALA A 90 -11.84 12.15 -6.94
N VAL A 91 -11.90 13.32 -6.32
CA VAL A 91 -12.53 14.51 -6.89
C VAL A 91 -11.47 15.62 -7.01
N PRO A 92 -11.45 16.39 -8.11
CA PRO A 92 -10.57 17.55 -8.24
C PRO A 92 -10.72 18.53 -7.08
N GLY A 93 -9.61 18.99 -6.52
CA GLY A 93 -9.60 19.83 -5.33
C GLY A 93 -8.19 20.26 -4.91
N LYS A 94 -8.12 21.24 -4.00
CA LYS A 94 -6.88 21.71 -3.37
C LYS A 94 -6.93 21.40 -1.88
N TYR A 95 -5.83 20.85 -1.36
CA TYR A 95 -5.70 20.44 0.03
C TYR A 95 -4.41 21.04 0.60
N SER A 96 -4.53 21.81 1.68
CA SER A 96 -3.37 22.25 2.47
C SER A 96 -3.08 21.21 3.53
N ILE A 97 -1.85 20.70 3.53
CA ILE A 97 -1.42 19.56 4.34
C ILE A 97 -0.24 19.98 5.20
N ASN A 98 -0.30 19.72 6.50
CA ASN A 98 0.81 19.88 7.43
C ASN A 98 1.07 18.55 8.15
N VAL A 99 2.22 17.94 7.92
CA VAL A 99 2.63 16.68 8.56
C VAL A 99 3.49 17.00 9.77
N SER A 100 3.06 16.60 10.96
CA SER A 100 3.79 16.83 12.21
C SER A 100 4.58 15.60 12.68
N GLN A 101 4.18 14.40 12.27
CA GLN A 101 4.80 13.15 12.69
C GLN A 101 4.63 12.06 11.62
N LEU A 102 5.61 11.17 11.49
CA LEU A 102 5.57 10.00 10.62
C LEU A 102 5.28 8.73 11.43
N ALA A 103 4.58 7.79 10.82
CA ALA A 103 4.39 6.48 11.44
C ALA A 103 5.72 5.73 11.54
N SER A 104 5.99 5.15 12.70
CA SER A 104 7.15 4.29 12.96
C SER A 104 6.72 2.95 13.53
N ALA A 105 7.51 1.91 13.25
CA ALA A 105 7.35 0.61 13.87
C ALA A 105 8.04 0.60 15.23
N GLN A 106 7.51 -0.19 16.16
CA GLN A 106 8.21 -0.47 17.40
C GLN A 106 9.43 -1.37 17.12
N SER A 107 10.56 -1.01 17.70
CA SER A 107 11.76 -1.84 17.72
C SER A 107 12.23 -2.03 19.15
N LEU A 108 12.46 -3.28 19.52
CA LEU A 108 12.87 -3.74 20.84
C LEU A 108 14.21 -4.46 20.72
N THR A 109 15.09 -4.29 21.71
CA THR A 109 16.40 -4.92 21.72
C THR A 109 16.68 -5.57 23.07
N THR A 110 17.32 -6.73 23.05
CA THR A 110 17.80 -7.39 24.27
C THR A 110 19.05 -6.69 24.82
N ALA A 111 19.35 -6.94 26.11
CA ALA A 111 20.70 -6.77 26.61
C ALA A 111 21.70 -7.62 25.79
N GLY A 112 22.95 -7.15 25.74
CA GLY A 112 24.01 -7.79 24.97
C GLY A 112 24.38 -9.18 25.50
N ARG A 113 24.83 -10.06 24.60
CA ARG A 113 25.35 -11.41 24.91
C ARG A 113 26.71 -11.61 24.26
N ALA A 114 27.58 -12.37 24.93
CA ALA A 114 28.91 -12.72 24.43
C ALA A 114 28.90 -13.68 23.22
N SER A 115 27.84 -14.49 23.05
CA SER A 115 27.74 -15.49 21.97
C SER A 115 26.35 -15.52 21.36
N MET A 116 26.29 -15.70 20.03
CA MET A 116 25.04 -15.88 19.29
C MET A 116 24.46 -17.31 19.41
N SER A 117 25.31 -18.30 19.69
CA SER A 117 24.97 -19.73 19.64
C SER A 117 24.92 -20.40 21.02
N ALA A 118 25.42 -19.74 22.07
CA ALA A 118 25.33 -20.27 23.42
C ALA A 118 23.88 -20.39 23.89
N THR A 119 23.56 -21.50 24.57
CA THR A 119 22.25 -21.71 25.20
C THR A 119 22.02 -20.68 26.30
N ILE A 120 20.81 -20.14 26.31
CA ILE A 120 20.30 -19.18 27.28
C ILE A 120 19.40 -19.95 28.25
N GLY A 121 19.75 -19.90 29.53
CA GLY A 121 19.02 -20.61 30.58
C GLY A 121 19.30 -22.11 30.61
N SER A 122 18.31 -22.85 31.09
CA SER A 122 18.32 -24.31 31.27
C SER A 122 17.96 -25.10 30.01
N GLY A 123 17.41 -24.43 28.99
CA GLY A 123 16.91 -25.08 27.78
C GLY A 123 15.49 -25.63 27.90
N ALA A 124 14.73 -25.19 28.92
CA ALA A 124 13.34 -25.59 29.09
C ALA A 124 12.46 -25.09 27.92
N LYS A 125 11.53 -25.93 27.48
CA LYS A 125 10.62 -25.62 26.38
C LYS A 125 9.75 -24.42 26.76
N THR A 126 9.80 -23.39 25.93
CA THR A 126 9.19 -22.08 26.22
C THR A 126 8.34 -21.63 25.04
N THR A 127 7.15 -21.10 25.31
CA THR A 127 6.27 -20.52 24.29
C THR A 127 6.28 -19.01 24.43
N LEU A 128 6.64 -18.32 23.34
CA LEU A 128 6.54 -16.86 23.23
C LEU A 128 5.20 -16.51 22.60
N THR A 129 4.45 -15.61 23.22
CA THR A 129 3.17 -15.10 22.70
C THR A 129 3.33 -13.64 22.31
N PHE A 130 3.20 -13.33 21.02
CA PHE A 130 3.27 -11.97 20.50
C PHE A 130 1.87 -11.42 20.28
N GLN A 131 1.61 -10.26 20.88
CA GLN A 131 0.39 -9.48 20.69
C GLN A 131 0.77 -8.07 20.23
N PHE A 132 -0.06 -7.47 19.40
CA PHE A 132 0.11 -6.09 18.95
C PHE A 132 -1.06 -5.24 19.42
N GLY A 133 -0.77 -4.01 19.83
CA GLY A 133 -1.78 -3.14 20.42
C GLY A 133 -1.25 -1.76 20.74
N SER A 134 -1.98 -1.07 21.61
CA SER A 134 -1.62 0.24 22.13
C SER A 134 -1.33 0.14 23.63
N ILE A 135 -0.44 1.00 24.10
CA ILE A 135 -0.08 1.12 25.51
C ILE A 135 -0.68 2.42 26.03
N GLY A 136 -1.48 2.32 27.08
CA GLY A 136 -2.16 3.44 27.71
C GLY A 136 -1.93 3.46 29.21
N GLY A 137 -2.05 4.64 29.83
CA GLY A 137 -1.66 4.83 31.22
C GLY A 137 -0.14 4.83 31.40
N GLY A 138 0.32 5.41 32.51
CA GLY A 138 1.75 5.49 32.80
C GLY A 138 2.56 6.38 31.85
N SER A 139 3.89 6.28 31.94
CA SER A 139 4.84 6.95 31.04
C SER A 139 6.03 6.04 30.72
N PHE A 140 6.64 6.20 29.54
CA PHE A 140 7.88 5.50 29.21
C PHE A 140 9.08 6.33 29.66
N GLY A 141 9.94 5.77 30.50
CA GLY A 141 11.16 6.45 30.92
C GLY A 141 11.93 5.73 32.02
N VAL A 142 12.60 6.49 32.87
CA VAL A 142 13.57 5.98 33.85
C VAL A 142 13.25 6.55 35.23
N ALA A 143 13.02 5.67 36.20
CA ALA A 143 12.89 6.06 37.59
C ALA A 143 14.28 6.18 38.24
N GLY A 144 14.65 7.37 38.71
CA GLY A 144 15.87 7.59 39.46
C GLY A 144 15.73 7.27 40.95
N THR A 145 16.87 7.00 41.60
CA THR A 145 16.97 6.84 43.04
C THR A 145 17.02 8.19 43.76
N ALA A 146 16.82 8.19 45.08
CA ALA A 146 16.95 9.39 45.89
C ALA A 146 18.37 9.97 45.80
N LEU A 147 18.47 11.31 45.74
CA LEU A 147 19.77 11.99 45.68
C LEU A 147 20.60 11.71 46.95
N GLY A 148 21.92 11.55 46.81
CA GLY A 148 22.79 11.31 47.97
C GLY A 148 22.74 12.46 48.99
N PRO A 149 22.93 12.19 50.31
CA PRO A 149 22.88 13.23 51.34
C PRO A 149 23.87 14.39 51.13
N SER A 150 25.03 14.11 50.53
CA SER A 150 26.04 15.13 50.20
C SER A 150 25.55 16.13 49.15
N ILE A 151 24.59 15.75 48.29
CA ILE A 151 24.00 16.62 47.27
C ILE A 151 23.09 17.68 47.89
N ALA A 152 22.39 17.35 48.97
CA ALA A 152 21.58 18.32 49.72
C ALA A 152 22.44 19.48 50.26
N THR A 153 23.73 19.23 50.50
CA THR A 153 24.70 20.22 51.00
C THR A 153 25.67 20.80 49.96
N GLY A 154 25.98 20.07 48.89
CA GLY A 154 27.00 20.46 47.91
C GLY A 154 26.48 20.71 46.49
N GLY A 155 25.24 20.32 46.20
CA GLY A 155 24.67 20.33 44.85
C GLY A 155 25.30 19.30 43.91
N ILE A 156 24.84 19.28 42.65
CA ILE A 156 25.35 18.40 41.60
C ILE A 156 26.32 19.18 40.72
N SER A 157 27.58 18.77 40.65
CA SER A 157 28.60 19.47 39.84
C SER A 157 28.20 19.56 38.36
N ASN A 158 28.50 20.67 37.69
CA ASN A 158 28.19 20.85 36.28
C ASN A 158 28.88 19.77 35.42
N GLY A 159 28.19 19.26 34.40
CA GLY A 159 28.69 18.17 33.54
C GLY A 159 28.55 16.76 34.14
N SER A 160 28.08 16.62 35.38
CA SER A 160 27.87 15.30 36.01
C SER A 160 26.78 14.50 35.30
N LEU A 161 25.78 15.17 34.72
CA LEU A 161 24.66 14.55 34.03
C LEU A 161 24.56 15.05 32.58
N SER A 162 24.40 14.11 31.65
CA SER A 162 23.85 14.37 30.32
C SER A 162 22.67 13.46 30.03
N VAL A 163 21.70 13.97 29.27
CA VAL A 163 20.51 13.25 28.83
C VAL A 163 20.44 13.36 27.31
N ASN A 164 20.35 12.23 26.61
CA ASN A 164 20.35 12.16 25.15
C ASN A 164 21.48 12.98 24.51
N GLY A 165 22.69 12.89 25.08
CA GLY A 165 23.88 13.59 24.62
C GLY A 165 23.97 15.07 25.00
N THR A 166 22.91 15.65 25.58
CA THR A 166 22.89 17.05 26.02
C THR A 166 23.29 17.15 27.50
N VAL A 167 24.30 17.95 27.81
CA VAL A 167 24.70 18.22 29.20
C VAL A 167 23.61 19.02 29.92
N ILE A 168 23.21 18.56 31.09
CA ILE A 168 22.25 19.25 31.95
C ILE A 168 23.01 20.27 32.80
N ALA A 169 22.54 21.52 32.79
CA ALA A 169 23.17 22.60 33.54
C ALA A 169 22.86 22.45 35.03
N THR A 170 23.73 21.74 35.74
CA THR A 170 23.67 21.56 37.19
C THR A 170 24.75 22.39 37.89
N GLY A 171 24.60 22.63 39.19
CA GLY A 171 25.65 23.25 39.99
C GLY A 171 25.40 23.15 41.49
N ALA A 172 26.14 23.96 42.26
CA ALA A 172 26.01 24.03 43.73
C ALA A 172 24.59 24.39 44.23
N ALA A 173 23.77 24.98 43.35
CA ALA A 173 22.37 25.30 43.59
C ALA A 173 21.41 24.13 43.32
N THR A 174 21.79 23.12 42.55
CA THR A 174 20.96 21.94 42.24
C THR A 174 21.06 20.92 43.38
N ARG A 175 20.33 21.16 44.47
CA ARG A 175 20.47 20.42 45.74
C ARG A 175 19.31 19.48 46.05
N SER A 176 18.22 19.58 45.30
CA SER A 176 16.99 18.82 45.47
C SER A 176 16.52 18.21 44.16
N ALA A 177 15.60 17.24 44.25
CA ALA A 177 14.99 16.63 43.07
C ALA A 177 14.15 17.64 42.27
N ALA A 178 13.49 18.59 42.96
CA ALA A 178 12.75 19.69 42.33
C ALA A 178 13.64 20.51 41.39
N GLN A 179 14.79 20.97 41.90
CA GLN A 179 15.75 21.77 41.13
C GLN A 179 16.42 20.97 40.01
N LEU A 180 16.68 19.67 40.24
CA LEU A 180 17.20 18.81 39.18
C LEU A 180 16.16 18.59 38.07
N ALA A 181 14.89 18.36 38.41
CA ALA A 181 13.82 18.21 37.45
C ALA A 181 13.63 19.48 36.61
N GLU A 182 13.69 20.67 37.23
CA GLU A 182 13.68 21.95 36.55
C GLU A 182 14.85 22.09 35.57
N ALA A 183 16.07 21.77 35.99
CA ALA A 183 17.26 21.83 35.15
C ALA A 183 17.16 20.89 33.92
N ILE A 184 16.56 19.72 34.08
CA ILE A 184 16.30 18.78 32.98
C ILE A 184 15.20 19.33 32.06
N ASN A 185 14.08 19.79 32.62
CA ASN A 185 12.94 20.29 31.87
C ASN A 185 13.27 21.53 31.04
N ALA A 186 14.22 22.36 31.48
CA ALA A 186 14.76 23.48 30.71
C ALA A 186 15.45 23.05 29.40
N LYS A 187 15.71 21.75 29.20
CA LYS A 187 16.30 21.15 28.00
C LYS A 187 15.36 20.16 27.30
N THR A 188 14.06 20.17 27.59
CA THR A 188 13.08 19.23 27.01
C THR A 188 13.06 19.30 25.49
N GLU A 189 13.05 20.49 24.89
CA GLU A 189 12.98 20.66 23.42
C GLU A 189 14.18 20.03 22.69
N THR A 190 15.35 20.01 23.33
CA THR A 190 16.57 19.41 22.77
C THR A 190 16.72 17.94 23.10
N THR A 191 16.25 17.50 24.27
CA THR A 191 16.46 16.14 24.76
C THR A 191 15.30 15.19 24.44
N GLY A 192 14.09 15.71 24.22
CA GLY A 192 12.86 14.93 24.14
C GLY A 192 12.48 14.27 25.48
N VAL A 193 13.05 14.73 26.60
CA VAL A 193 12.87 14.13 27.92
C VAL A 193 12.35 15.18 28.90
N THR A 194 11.30 14.80 29.62
CA THR A 194 10.79 15.54 30.78
C THR A 194 11.19 14.84 32.07
N ALA A 195 11.26 15.59 33.16
CA ALA A 195 11.56 15.09 34.50
C ALA A 195 10.47 15.50 35.48
N LYS A 196 10.06 14.56 36.33
CA LYS A 196 9.18 14.79 37.48
C LYS A 196 9.93 14.46 38.76
N ALA A 197 9.96 15.40 39.69
CA ALA A 197 10.54 15.16 41.00
C ALA A 197 9.68 14.16 41.79
N GLY A 198 10.34 13.22 42.47
CA GLY A 198 9.71 12.30 43.40
C GLY A 198 9.36 13.00 44.71
N THR A 199 8.79 12.23 45.63
CA THR A 199 8.35 12.72 46.93
C THR A 199 9.40 12.38 48.01
N ALA A 200 9.81 13.37 48.81
CA ALA A 200 10.66 13.14 49.97
C ALA A 200 9.78 12.90 51.21
N THR A 201 9.92 11.73 51.85
CA THR A 201 9.12 11.36 53.03
C THR A 201 10.04 10.94 54.16
N SER A 202 9.92 11.58 55.33
CA SER A 202 10.73 11.22 56.51
C SER A 202 10.49 9.77 56.93
N ALA A 203 11.47 9.14 57.55
CA ALA A 203 11.33 7.76 58.03
C ALA A 203 10.12 7.59 58.96
N ALA A 204 9.36 6.51 58.77
CA ALA A 204 8.12 6.24 59.50
C ALA A 204 8.27 6.09 61.02
N ASN A 205 9.48 5.80 61.48
CA ASN A 205 9.84 5.62 62.88
C ASN A 205 10.74 6.75 63.39
N LEU A 206 10.89 7.86 62.67
CA LEU A 206 11.80 8.94 63.06
C LEU A 206 11.46 9.49 64.46
N PHE A 207 10.18 9.59 64.78
CA PHE A 207 9.69 10.06 66.08
C PHE A 207 9.43 8.91 67.07
N ALA A 208 9.71 7.66 66.70
CA ALA A 208 9.54 6.53 67.60
C ALA A 208 10.54 6.64 68.77
N GLY A 209 10.02 6.85 69.97
CA GLY A 209 10.85 7.06 71.16
C GLY A 209 11.26 8.50 71.42
N PHE A 210 10.61 9.49 70.78
CA PHE A 210 10.83 10.92 71.06
C PHE A 210 10.77 11.19 72.57
N GLY A 211 11.91 11.59 73.12
CA GLY A 211 12.10 11.81 74.55
C GLY A 211 11.57 13.18 74.97
N PRO A 212 10.94 13.30 76.16
CA PRO A 212 10.57 14.60 76.69
C PRO A 212 11.80 15.52 76.82
N VAL A 213 11.75 16.69 76.17
CA VAL A 213 12.85 17.65 76.09
C VAL A 213 12.93 18.48 77.37
N THR A 214 14.12 18.58 77.94
CA THR A 214 14.41 19.47 79.07
C THR A 214 15.63 20.33 78.79
N THR A 215 15.49 21.64 79.00
CA THR A 215 16.52 22.66 78.75
C THR A 215 17.00 23.30 80.06
N ALA A 216 18.31 23.55 80.17
CA ALA A 216 18.88 24.37 81.23
C ALA A 216 18.47 25.86 81.08
N ALA A 217 18.67 26.67 82.14
CA ALA A 217 18.21 28.07 82.20
C ALA A 217 18.72 28.96 81.06
N SER A 218 19.92 28.70 80.55
CA SER A 218 20.55 29.43 79.44
C SER A 218 20.57 28.65 78.13
N ALA A 219 19.79 27.57 78.01
CA ALA A 219 19.71 26.73 76.82
C ALA A 219 18.35 26.86 76.10
N SER A 220 18.35 26.60 74.80
CA SER A 220 17.16 26.56 73.95
C SER A 220 17.17 25.34 73.03
N TYR A 221 15.98 24.83 72.73
CA TYR A 221 15.72 23.76 71.78
C TYR A 221 14.71 24.24 70.74
N THR A 222 14.89 23.89 69.47
CA THR A 222 13.90 24.09 68.42
C THR A 222 13.88 22.87 67.50
N LEU A 223 12.70 22.29 67.32
CA LEU A 223 12.43 21.27 66.31
C LEU A 223 11.81 21.95 65.10
N SER A 224 12.42 21.75 63.94
CA SER A 224 11.94 22.30 62.67
C SER A 224 11.90 21.25 61.58
N VAL A 225 10.96 21.42 60.65
CA VAL A 225 10.78 20.56 59.48
C VAL A 225 10.73 21.44 58.24
N GLY A 226 11.67 21.23 57.32
CA GLY A 226 11.80 22.06 56.12
C GLY A 226 12.00 23.55 56.42
N GLY A 227 12.60 23.88 57.57
CA GLY A 227 12.79 25.26 58.03
C GLY A 227 11.59 25.87 58.77
N VAL A 228 10.46 25.17 58.86
CA VAL A 228 9.31 25.58 59.68
C VAL A 228 9.53 25.07 61.10
N ALA A 229 9.61 25.97 62.09
CA ALA A 229 9.67 25.57 63.50
C ALA A 229 8.32 24.97 63.92
N ILE A 230 8.32 23.70 64.31
CA ILE A 230 7.12 22.97 64.73
C ILE A 230 6.98 22.91 66.26
N ALA A 231 8.10 22.99 66.99
CA ALA A 231 8.09 23.11 68.44
C ALA A 231 9.38 23.79 68.94
N SER A 232 9.32 24.52 70.05
CA SER A 232 10.49 25.15 70.66
C SER A 232 10.36 25.26 72.18
N GLN A 233 11.49 25.27 72.87
CA GLN A 233 11.58 25.42 74.33
C GLN A 233 12.81 26.24 74.69
N ALA A 234 12.70 27.16 75.65
CA ALA A 234 13.83 27.96 76.13
C ALA A 234 13.78 28.14 77.66
N GLY A 235 14.94 28.10 78.30
CA GLY A 235 15.09 28.26 79.74
C GLY A 235 14.55 27.08 80.56
N THR A 236 14.49 27.24 81.89
CA THR A 236 13.90 26.23 82.78
C THR A 236 12.38 26.32 82.74
N GLY A 237 11.70 25.37 82.10
CA GLY A 237 10.25 25.38 81.91
C GLY A 237 9.68 23.99 81.58
N ALA A 238 8.36 23.92 81.38
CA ALA A 238 7.62 22.68 81.12
C ALA A 238 8.22 21.86 79.98
N THR A 239 8.27 20.54 80.16
CA THR A 239 8.87 19.56 79.25
C THR A 239 8.12 19.51 77.92
N LEU A 240 8.79 19.76 76.79
CA LEU A 240 8.22 19.51 75.46
C LEU A 240 8.30 18.01 75.16
N ASP A 241 7.15 17.33 75.13
CA ASP A 241 7.05 15.91 74.81
C ASP A 241 6.37 15.66 73.45
N ALA A 242 6.20 14.39 73.09
CA ALA A 242 5.54 14.00 71.85
C ALA A 242 4.09 14.54 71.75
N ALA A 243 3.36 14.63 72.87
CA ALA A 243 2.01 15.18 72.90
C ALA A 243 2.01 16.69 72.61
N GLY A 244 3.03 17.41 73.07
CA GLY A 244 3.26 18.81 72.72
C GLY A 244 3.49 19.03 71.22
N ILE A 245 4.18 18.11 70.53
CA ILE A 245 4.36 18.16 69.06
C ILE A 245 3.02 17.94 68.35
N ASP A 246 2.25 16.93 68.78
CA ASP A 246 0.93 16.63 68.20
C ASP A 246 -0.03 17.81 68.36
N ALA A 247 -0.06 18.43 69.54
CA ALA A 247 -0.88 19.61 69.79
C ALA A 247 -0.48 20.81 68.92
N ALA A 248 0.83 21.00 68.69
CA ALA A 248 1.33 22.06 67.82
C ALA A 248 0.93 21.83 66.35
N LEU A 249 1.02 20.58 65.86
CA LEU A 249 0.64 20.19 64.50
C LEU A 249 -0.88 20.21 64.28
N ALA A 250 -1.68 19.88 65.31
CA ALA A 250 -3.12 20.04 65.29
C ALA A 250 -3.55 21.52 65.34
N GLY A 251 -2.68 22.39 65.85
CA GLY A 251 -2.85 23.84 65.82
C GLY A 251 -2.74 24.39 64.39
N GLY A 252 -3.76 25.12 63.95
CA GLY A 252 -3.88 25.60 62.56
C GLY A 252 -2.71 26.47 62.05
N THR A 253 -1.89 27.05 62.94
CA THR A 253 -0.76 27.91 62.57
C THR A 253 0.43 27.11 62.01
N VAL A 254 0.84 26.02 62.68
CA VAL A 254 2.00 25.21 62.26
C VAL A 254 1.64 24.41 61.01
N SER A 255 0.43 23.82 60.97
CA SER A 255 -0.05 23.10 59.79
C SER A 255 -0.15 24.01 58.56
N ALA A 256 -0.60 25.26 58.71
CA ALA A 256 -0.63 26.23 57.61
C ALA A 256 0.77 26.67 57.16
N ALA A 257 1.72 26.81 58.09
CA ALA A 257 3.11 27.12 57.78
C ALA A 257 3.79 25.98 57.02
N LEU A 258 3.58 24.73 57.44
CA LEU A 258 4.05 23.53 56.73
C LEU A 258 3.42 23.43 55.34
N ALA A 259 2.11 23.65 55.21
CA ALA A 259 1.43 23.65 53.92
C ALA A 259 1.97 24.75 52.98
N THR A 260 2.28 25.94 53.51
CA THR A 260 2.92 27.03 52.74
C THR A 260 4.33 26.64 52.26
N ALA A 261 5.02 25.78 53.02
CA ALA A 261 6.30 25.19 52.65
C ALA A 261 6.16 23.91 51.79
N ASN A 262 4.97 23.59 51.27
CA ASN A 262 4.65 22.36 50.52
C ASN A 262 4.90 21.05 51.28
N ILE A 263 4.85 21.10 52.62
CA ILE A 263 5.03 19.94 53.49
C ILE A 263 3.68 19.53 54.07
N THR A 264 3.37 18.26 53.91
CA THR A 264 2.23 17.60 54.55
C THR A 264 2.72 16.66 55.64
N PHE A 265 1.85 16.25 56.56
CA PHE A 265 2.18 15.27 57.56
C PHE A 265 1.02 14.29 57.80
N THR A 266 1.36 13.10 58.29
CA THR A 266 0.40 12.06 58.69
C THR A 266 0.90 11.38 59.97
N GLY A 267 -0.01 10.76 60.73
CA GLY A 267 0.33 10.09 61.98
C GLY A 267 0.53 11.04 63.17
N ASN A 268 0.98 10.50 64.30
CA ASN A 268 1.23 11.26 65.53
C ASN A 268 2.64 10.99 66.08
N ALA A 269 3.21 11.93 66.80
CA ALA A 269 4.50 11.77 67.47
C ALA A 269 4.36 10.81 68.66
N GLN A 270 3.23 10.82 69.37
CA GLN A 270 3.01 9.97 70.56
C GLN A 270 3.05 8.46 70.27
N ASP A 271 2.47 8.03 69.13
CA ASP A 271 2.51 6.63 68.69
C ASP A 271 3.76 6.33 67.82
N GLY A 272 4.59 7.35 67.58
CA GLY A 272 5.82 7.27 66.79
C GLY A 272 5.59 7.21 65.29
N SER A 273 4.34 7.32 64.80
CA SER A 273 4.00 7.15 63.39
C SER A 273 4.10 8.45 62.56
N LEU A 274 4.45 9.57 63.19
CA LEU A 274 4.51 10.89 62.54
C LEU A 274 5.49 10.88 61.36
N GLN A 275 4.97 11.22 60.19
CA GLN A 275 5.74 11.37 58.96
C GLN A 275 5.44 12.69 58.30
N PHE A 276 6.48 13.35 57.82
CA PHE A 276 6.39 14.54 56.98
C PHE A 276 6.73 14.18 55.54
N THR A 277 6.06 14.85 54.61
CA THR A 277 6.15 14.57 53.18
C THR A 277 6.21 15.86 52.39
N ALA A 278 7.28 16.04 51.61
CA ALA A 278 7.42 17.08 50.60
C ALA A 278 7.18 16.48 49.21
N ALA A 279 5.97 16.68 48.67
CA ALA A 279 5.54 16.08 47.41
C ALA A 279 6.11 16.78 46.16
N ASP A 280 6.58 18.02 46.31
CA ASP A 280 7.18 18.83 45.25
C ASP A 280 8.64 18.43 44.92
N GLY A 281 9.22 17.53 45.72
CA GLY A 281 10.60 17.06 45.57
C GLY A 281 11.66 17.98 46.19
N SER A 282 11.24 18.93 47.03
CA SER A 282 12.12 19.66 47.92
C SER A 282 12.79 18.73 48.93
N ASN A 283 13.97 19.10 49.42
CA ASN A 283 14.62 18.35 50.50
C ASN A 283 13.83 18.53 51.79
N LEU A 284 13.59 17.43 52.49
CA LEU A 284 12.90 17.43 53.76
C LEU A 284 13.92 17.26 54.88
N THR A 285 14.26 18.36 55.56
CA THR A 285 15.18 18.33 56.71
C THR A 285 14.39 18.44 58.00
N VAL A 286 14.50 17.43 58.87
CA VAL A 286 14.08 17.49 60.26
C VAL A 286 15.30 17.86 61.09
N LEU A 287 15.23 19.00 61.77
CA LEU A 287 16.35 19.59 62.49
C LEU A 287 15.96 19.88 63.94
N GLU A 288 16.73 19.31 64.87
CA GLU A 288 16.82 19.72 66.27
C GLU A 288 17.99 20.68 66.42
N ALA A 289 17.68 21.96 66.66
CA ALA A 289 18.66 23.00 66.89
C ALA A 289 18.76 23.31 68.39
N ILE A 290 19.99 23.24 68.92
CA ILE A 290 20.31 23.59 70.30
C ILE A 290 21.04 24.94 70.33
N GLY A 291 20.64 25.82 71.23
CA GLY A 291 21.23 27.16 71.41
C GLY A 291 21.53 27.49 72.86
N GLY A 292 22.40 28.48 73.07
CA GLY A 292 22.78 28.97 74.39
C GLY A 292 23.85 28.15 75.12
N SER A 293 24.13 28.50 76.38
CA SER A 293 25.15 27.85 77.22
C SER A 293 24.49 27.00 78.31
N GLY A 294 24.13 25.75 77.98
CA GLY A 294 23.56 24.80 78.93
C GLY A 294 23.19 23.47 78.30
N ALA A 295 22.98 22.44 79.13
CA ALA A 295 22.62 21.11 78.64
C ALA A 295 21.16 21.05 78.18
N VAL A 296 20.93 20.30 77.11
CA VAL A 296 19.59 19.87 76.66
C VAL A 296 19.58 18.35 76.65
N THR A 297 18.50 17.75 77.15
CA THR A 297 18.28 16.30 77.08
C THR A 297 16.90 15.98 76.52
N GLY A 298 16.71 14.82 75.89
CA GLY A 298 15.46 14.45 75.22
C GLY A 298 15.49 14.69 73.70
N GLY A 299 14.33 14.75 73.07
CA GLY A 299 14.20 14.94 71.62
C GLY A 299 14.27 13.62 70.85
N LEU A 300 14.75 13.66 69.61
CA LEU A 300 14.92 12.48 68.75
C LEU A 300 15.94 11.48 69.31
N GLU A 301 16.86 11.93 70.17
CA GLU A 301 17.86 11.10 70.84
C GLU A 301 17.27 10.20 71.96
N GLY A 302 16.01 10.45 72.36
CA GLY A 302 15.31 9.66 73.36
C GLY A 302 15.35 10.23 74.78
N ALA A 303 14.53 9.67 75.66
CA ALA A 303 14.27 10.24 77.00
C ALA A 303 15.54 10.29 77.87
N GLY A 304 15.87 11.48 78.40
CA GLY A 304 17.02 11.69 79.30
C GLY A 304 18.40 11.64 78.64
N VAL A 305 18.46 11.44 77.33
CA VAL A 305 19.72 11.41 76.56
C VAL A 305 20.16 12.83 76.25
N ALA A 306 21.46 13.13 76.35
CA ALA A 306 22.01 14.44 75.99
C ALA A 306 21.81 14.71 74.49
N ASN A 307 21.16 15.83 74.19
CA ASN A 307 20.88 16.25 72.82
C ASN A 307 21.86 17.35 72.42
N THR A 308 22.70 17.08 71.42
CA THR A 308 23.67 18.04 70.86
C THR A 308 23.19 18.68 69.56
N GLY A 309 21.94 18.44 69.19
CA GLY A 309 21.35 18.78 67.91
C GLY A 309 21.50 17.65 66.90
N THR A 310 20.44 17.43 66.13
CA THR A 310 20.33 16.33 65.16
C THR A 310 19.70 16.85 63.88
N SER A 311 20.25 16.47 62.72
CA SER A 311 19.75 16.89 61.41
C SER A 311 19.60 15.68 60.51
N VAL A 312 18.34 15.33 60.18
CA VAL A 312 18.00 14.24 59.29
C VAL A 312 17.41 14.83 58.02
N THR A 313 18.15 14.74 56.92
CA THR A 313 17.66 15.20 55.61
C THR A 313 17.27 14.02 54.74
N THR A 314 16.02 14.02 54.30
CA THR A 314 15.51 13.10 53.30
C THR A 314 15.44 13.81 51.95
N THR A 315 15.93 13.13 50.93
CA THR A 315 15.93 13.60 49.53
C THR A 315 14.98 12.74 48.70
N ALA A 316 14.50 13.30 47.60
CA ALA A 316 13.76 12.57 46.58
C ALA A 316 14.65 12.23 45.37
N GLY A 317 14.18 11.35 44.50
CA GLY A 317 14.76 11.10 43.18
C GLY A 317 14.02 11.84 42.07
N VAL A 318 14.47 11.71 40.83
CA VAL A 318 13.75 12.23 39.65
C VAL A 318 13.32 11.08 38.75
N THR A 319 12.10 11.14 38.22
CA THR A 319 11.63 10.23 37.17
C THR A 319 11.69 10.94 35.83
N LEU A 320 12.43 10.38 34.89
CA LEU A 320 12.51 10.86 33.51
C LEU A 320 11.42 10.20 32.68
N SER A 321 10.83 10.94 31.73
CA SER A 321 9.83 10.43 30.79
C SER A 321 10.15 10.93 29.37
N SER A 322 10.18 10.01 28.42
CA SER A 322 10.45 10.25 27.00
C SER A 322 9.17 10.65 26.28
N SER A 323 9.16 11.77 25.58
CA SER A 323 7.99 12.24 24.82
C SER A 323 7.66 11.36 23.62
N GLU A 324 8.68 10.74 23.02
CA GLU A 324 8.55 9.88 21.83
C GLU A 324 8.57 8.39 22.17
N GLY A 325 8.64 8.02 23.45
CA GLY A 325 8.76 6.63 23.88
C GLY A 325 10.09 5.96 23.47
N LYS A 326 11.12 6.73 23.10
CA LYS A 326 12.45 6.19 22.79
C LYS A 326 13.27 6.03 24.07
N GLN A 327 14.23 5.10 24.07
CA GLN A 327 15.22 4.97 25.14
C GLN A 327 15.85 6.31 25.50
N ILE A 328 16.12 6.49 26.79
CA ILE A 328 16.80 7.65 27.35
C ILE A 328 18.25 7.26 27.56
N MET A 329 19.16 7.99 26.91
CA MET A 329 20.60 7.86 27.10
C MET A 329 21.03 8.73 28.27
N VAL A 330 21.39 8.12 29.39
CA VAL A 330 21.95 8.81 30.56
C VAL A 330 23.47 8.74 30.51
N GLY A 331 24.13 9.88 30.59
CA GLY A 331 25.59 9.99 30.61
C GLY A 331 26.08 11.12 31.52
N GLY A 332 27.29 11.62 31.24
CA GLY A 332 27.96 12.62 32.05
C GLY A 332 29.10 12.02 32.88
N SER A 333 29.84 12.87 33.58
CA SER A 333 31.00 12.41 34.37
C SER A 333 30.61 11.65 35.64
N ASN A 334 29.40 11.85 36.17
CA ASN A 334 28.89 11.17 37.36
C ASN A 334 27.35 11.24 37.45
N PRO A 335 26.61 10.52 36.58
CA PRO A 335 25.13 10.52 36.61
C PRO A 335 24.56 9.95 37.93
N GLY A 336 25.33 9.16 38.67
CA GLY A 336 24.94 8.66 39.99
C GLY A 336 24.68 9.78 41.01
N ALA A 337 25.33 10.93 40.89
CA ALA A 337 25.04 12.10 41.71
C ALA A 337 23.61 12.64 41.50
N ALA A 338 23.01 12.38 40.34
CA ALA A 338 21.63 12.71 39.99
C ALA A 338 20.63 11.58 40.29
N GLY A 339 21.07 10.49 40.94
CA GLY A 339 20.24 9.31 41.20
C GLY A 339 19.95 8.47 39.95
N LEU A 340 20.78 8.58 38.91
CA LEU A 340 20.57 7.89 37.63
C LEU A 340 21.76 6.97 37.29
N VAL A 341 21.47 5.88 36.58
CA VAL A 341 22.48 4.93 36.10
C VAL A 341 22.87 5.29 34.67
N ALA A 342 24.17 5.32 34.38
CA ALA A 342 24.68 5.56 33.04
C ALA A 342 24.28 4.44 32.07
N GLY A 343 23.95 4.81 30.83
CA GLY A 343 23.60 3.86 29.76
C GLY A 343 22.30 4.20 29.04
N SER A 344 21.90 3.34 28.12
CA SER A 344 20.59 3.39 27.48
C SER A 344 19.55 2.68 28.35
N ALA A 345 18.53 3.41 28.80
CA ALA A 345 17.50 2.89 29.69
C ALA A 345 16.10 3.40 29.30
N GLY A 346 15.07 2.67 29.71
CA GLY A 346 13.68 3.06 29.49
C GLY A 346 12.73 1.91 29.71
N SER A 347 11.69 2.13 30.51
CA SER A 347 10.62 1.18 30.79
C SER A 347 9.30 1.93 30.95
N TYR A 348 8.19 1.25 30.78
CA TYR A 348 6.87 1.75 31.14
C TYR A 348 6.72 1.79 32.66
N LEU A 349 6.41 2.97 33.18
CA LEU A 349 6.27 3.30 34.60
C LEU A 349 4.81 3.69 34.91
N GLY A 350 4.41 3.66 36.19
CA GLY A 350 3.19 4.36 36.64
C GLY A 350 1.85 3.78 36.16
N GLY A 351 1.70 2.45 36.19
CA GLY A 351 0.42 1.79 35.89
C GLY A 351 0.10 1.67 34.40
N ALA A 352 1.11 1.66 33.54
CA ALA A 352 0.94 1.40 32.12
C ALA A 352 0.29 0.04 31.86
N ALA A 353 -0.65 0.01 30.92
CA ALA A 353 -1.41 -1.17 30.55
C ALA A 353 -1.43 -1.36 29.04
N PHE A 354 -1.43 -2.62 28.61
CA PHE A 354 -1.50 -3.01 27.21
C PHE A 354 -2.94 -3.30 26.79
N ALA A 355 -3.37 -2.70 25.68
CA ALA A 355 -4.65 -2.98 25.03
C ALA A 355 -4.41 -3.55 23.63
N GLN A 356 -4.74 -4.81 23.42
CA GLN A 356 -4.57 -5.50 22.13
C GLN A 356 -5.40 -4.82 21.02
N ASP A 357 -4.81 -4.65 19.84
CA ASP A 357 -5.53 -4.16 18.66
C ASP A 357 -6.19 -5.31 17.90
N GLY A 358 -7.50 -5.19 17.73
CA GLY A 358 -8.31 -6.21 17.08
C GLY A 358 -8.24 -6.27 15.56
N ALA A 359 -7.39 -5.49 14.90
CA ALA A 359 -7.11 -5.66 13.48
C ALA A 359 -5.74 -6.32 13.26
N GLN A 360 -4.94 -6.51 14.31
CA GLN A 360 -3.62 -7.11 14.22
C GLN A 360 -3.60 -8.52 14.78
N ALA A 361 -3.15 -9.47 13.94
CA ALA A 361 -3.00 -10.87 14.31
C ALA A 361 -2.03 -11.01 15.50
N SER A 362 -2.38 -11.84 16.49
CA SER A 362 -1.44 -12.36 17.47
C SER A 362 -0.87 -13.70 17.00
N GLY A 363 0.31 -14.09 17.49
CA GLY A 363 0.93 -15.36 17.14
C GLY A 363 1.83 -15.92 18.23
N THR A 364 2.09 -17.22 18.18
CA THR A 364 2.93 -17.93 19.16
C THR A 364 4.15 -18.56 18.50
N VAL A 365 5.28 -18.57 19.21
CA VAL A 365 6.52 -19.25 18.80
C VAL A 365 6.92 -20.21 19.91
N THR A 366 7.00 -21.50 19.59
CA THR A 366 7.53 -22.49 20.53
C THR A 366 9.04 -22.64 20.34
N LEU A 367 9.79 -22.48 21.41
CA LEU A 367 11.22 -22.73 21.49
C LEU A 367 11.44 -24.14 22.04
N ASP A 368 11.68 -25.08 21.13
CA ASP A 368 12.02 -26.46 21.48
C ASP A 368 13.43 -26.58 22.07
N ALA A 369 13.70 -27.66 22.80
CA ALA A 369 15.00 -27.92 23.40
C ALA A 369 16.15 -27.81 22.36
N GLY A 370 17.15 -26.98 22.66
CA GLY A 370 18.27 -26.68 21.76
C GLY A 370 18.09 -25.42 20.91
N SER A 371 16.90 -24.83 20.88
CA SER A 371 16.62 -23.58 20.15
C SER A 371 16.84 -22.31 20.98
N GLN A 372 17.23 -22.45 22.25
CA GLN A 372 17.38 -21.34 23.21
C GLN A 372 18.70 -20.57 23.05
N SER A 373 19.18 -20.35 21.83
CA SER A 373 20.28 -19.42 21.51
C SER A 373 19.73 -18.18 20.80
N LEU A 374 20.49 -17.08 20.71
CA LEU A 374 20.02 -15.90 19.96
C LEU A 374 19.71 -16.25 18.50
N GLN A 375 20.52 -17.11 17.88
CA GLN A 375 20.27 -17.62 16.52
C GLN A 375 19.00 -18.47 16.46
N GLY A 376 18.83 -19.41 17.38
CA GLY A 376 17.65 -20.28 17.41
C GLY A 376 16.36 -19.49 17.63
N ILE A 377 16.38 -18.50 18.53
CA ILE A 377 15.24 -17.61 18.79
C ILE A 377 14.91 -16.78 17.55
N ARG A 378 15.91 -16.16 16.92
CA ARG A 378 15.73 -15.40 15.67
C ARG A 378 15.07 -16.25 14.59
N ASP A 379 15.62 -17.45 14.36
CA ASP A 379 15.15 -18.34 13.30
C ASP A 379 13.73 -18.85 13.58
N ALA A 380 13.41 -19.16 14.85
CA ALA A 380 12.08 -19.55 15.26
C ALA A 380 11.05 -18.43 15.05
N ILE A 381 11.37 -17.19 15.43
CA ILE A 381 10.47 -16.03 15.24
C ILE A 381 10.25 -15.76 13.75
N ASN A 382 11.31 -15.71 12.95
CA ASN A 382 11.21 -15.43 11.52
C ASN A 382 10.49 -16.54 10.76
N LYS A 383 10.68 -17.80 11.16
CA LYS A 383 9.98 -18.96 10.57
C LYS A 383 8.47 -18.92 10.89
N ALA A 384 8.09 -18.42 12.07
CA ALA A 384 6.69 -18.33 12.46
C ALA A 384 5.90 -17.29 11.64
N ASN A 385 6.57 -16.27 11.07
CA ASN A 385 5.97 -15.21 10.25
C ASN A 385 4.74 -14.54 10.90
N ILE A 386 4.88 -14.18 12.18
CA ILE A 386 3.81 -13.68 13.04
C ILE A 386 3.76 -12.15 13.13
N GLY A 387 4.24 -11.44 12.10
CA GLY A 387 4.24 -9.97 12.06
C GLY A 387 5.40 -9.29 12.81
N VAL A 388 6.38 -10.05 13.29
CA VAL A 388 7.65 -9.54 13.84
C VAL A 388 8.80 -10.06 12.99
N THR A 389 9.80 -9.22 12.73
CA THR A 389 11.10 -9.63 12.21
C THR A 389 12.15 -9.59 13.31
N ALA A 390 12.87 -10.70 13.47
CA ALA A 390 14.00 -10.81 14.37
C ALA A 390 15.33 -10.74 13.60
N THR A 391 16.29 -10.00 14.14
CA THR A 391 17.67 -9.96 13.64
C THR A 391 18.66 -9.90 14.79
N ILE A 392 19.94 -10.20 14.53
CA ILE A 392 21.01 -10.06 15.53
C ILE A 392 21.95 -8.94 15.06
N VAL A 393 22.13 -7.94 15.91
CA VAL A 393 23.04 -6.82 15.68
C VAL A 393 24.22 -6.92 16.63
N SER A 394 25.43 -6.66 16.12
CA SER A 394 26.66 -6.61 16.91
C SER A 394 27.04 -5.15 17.18
N ASP A 395 27.15 -4.72 18.44
CA ASP A 395 27.56 -3.36 18.79
C ASP A 395 29.09 -3.19 18.92
N GLY A 396 29.83 -4.31 18.97
CA GLY A 396 31.30 -4.35 19.07
C GLY A 396 31.86 -4.25 20.48
N GLY A 397 31.01 -4.24 21.53
CA GLY A 397 31.42 -4.29 22.93
C GLY A 397 31.75 -5.69 23.45
N ASP A 398 31.88 -5.83 24.78
CA ASP A 398 32.24 -7.09 25.45
C ASP A 398 31.13 -8.16 25.36
N ASN A 399 29.88 -7.73 25.26
CA ASN A 399 28.72 -8.60 25.05
C ASN A 399 28.00 -8.15 23.77
N PRO A 400 28.61 -8.36 22.59
CA PRO A 400 28.30 -7.54 21.44
C PRO A 400 26.96 -7.86 20.79
N TYR A 401 26.40 -9.04 21.03
CA TYR A 401 25.27 -9.55 20.26
C TYR A 401 23.93 -9.21 20.93
N HIS A 402 23.10 -8.47 20.22
CA HIS A 402 21.75 -8.09 20.62
C HIS A 402 20.73 -8.70 19.67
N LEU A 403 19.67 -9.30 20.21
CA LEU A 403 18.51 -9.64 19.41
C LEU A 403 17.64 -8.40 19.27
N VAL A 404 17.39 -7.99 18.03
CA VAL A 404 16.52 -6.88 17.68
C VAL A 404 15.24 -7.44 17.09
N LEU A 405 14.11 -7.06 17.69
CA LEU A 405 12.76 -7.42 17.28
C LEU A 405 12.07 -6.17 16.75
N THR A 406 11.62 -6.21 15.51
CA THR A 406 10.92 -5.08 14.87
C THR A 406 9.55 -5.53 14.39
N SER A 407 8.52 -4.78 14.75
CA SER A 407 7.18 -4.98 14.19
C SER A 407 7.20 -4.75 12.67
N ASN A 408 6.55 -5.62 11.91
CA ASN A 408 6.43 -5.46 10.46
C ASN A 408 5.42 -4.36 10.06
N LYS A 409 4.64 -3.87 11.03
CA LYS A 409 3.69 -2.76 10.87
C LYS A 409 4.15 -1.54 11.66
N THR A 410 3.90 -0.38 11.09
CA THR A 410 4.02 0.93 11.75
C THR A 410 2.71 1.29 12.47
N GLY A 411 2.69 2.40 13.19
CA GLY A 411 1.49 2.88 13.88
C GLY A 411 1.47 2.58 15.38
N ALA A 412 0.82 3.43 16.18
CA ALA A 412 0.74 3.33 17.65
C ALA A 412 -0.04 2.11 18.16
N LYS A 413 -0.70 1.39 17.26
CA LYS A 413 -1.37 0.11 17.53
C LYS A 413 -0.48 -1.11 17.27
N SER A 414 0.77 -0.88 16.87
CA SER A 414 1.76 -1.90 16.57
C SER A 414 2.81 -2.05 17.69
N SER A 415 2.51 -1.55 18.89
CA SER A 415 3.31 -1.89 20.08
C SER A 415 3.13 -3.36 20.40
N MET A 416 4.23 -4.05 20.66
CA MET A 416 4.30 -5.46 20.97
C MET A 416 4.13 -5.67 22.47
N LYS A 417 3.39 -6.71 22.84
CA LYS A 417 3.49 -7.39 24.13
C LYS A 417 3.99 -8.80 23.87
N ILE A 418 5.00 -9.21 24.62
CA ILE A 418 5.65 -10.53 24.51
C ILE A 418 5.44 -11.26 25.83
N GLY A 419 4.48 -12.18 25.83
CA GLY A 419 4.29 -13.15 26.89
C GLY A 419 5.30 -14.28 26.77
N VAL A 420 5.78 -14.79 27.91
CA VAL A 420 6.70 -15.92 27.97
C VAL A 420 6.11 -16.94 28.92
N ASP A 421 5.58 -18.01 28.35
CA ASP A 421 4.90 -19.08 29.07
C ASP A 421 5.68 -20.39 28.91
N GLY A 422 5.52 -21.31 29.86
CA GLY A 422 6.07 -22.64 29.69
C GLY A 422 5.22 -23.49 28.75
N ALA A 423 5.78 -24.61 28.29
CA ALA A 423 5.07 -25.55 27.44
C ALA A 423 4.81 -26.88 28.17
N ASP A 424 3.78 -27.61 27.74
CA ASP A 424 3.47 -28.97 28.20
C ASP A 424 3.30 -29.10 29.73
N GLY A 425 2.77 -28.05 30.38
CA GLY A 425 2.53 -28.00 31.82
C GLY A 425 3.76 -27.72 32.69
N GLN A 426 4.90 -27.39 32.09
CA GLN A 426 6.12 -26.95 32.79
C GLN A 426 6.19 -25.42 32.88
N PRO A 427 6.92 -24.84 33.86
CA PRO A 427 7.16 -23.40 33.90
C PRO A 427 8.09 -22.94 32.76
N ALA A 428 8.01 -21.65 32.39
CA ALA A 428 8.92 -21.05 31.41
C ALA A 428 10.37 -21.02 31.91
N ASP A 429 11.34 -20.99 31.00
CA ASP A 429 12.74 -20.77 31.37
C ASP A 429 12.93 -19.34 31.95
N PRO A 430 13.37 -19.18 33.21
CA PRO A 430 13.48 -17.87 33.85
C PRO A 430 14.44 -16.91 33.12
N ALA A 431 15.49 -17.43 32.48
CA ALA A 431 16.45 -16.60 31.75
C ALA A 431 15.84 -16.08 30.45
N ILE A 432 15.01 -16.88 29.78
CA ILE A 432 14.26 -16.45 28.59
C ILE A 432 13.17 -15.45 28.98
N ALA A 433 12.45 -15.69 30.06
CA ALA A 433 11.43 -14.77 30.57
C ALA A 433 12.03 -13.40 30.93
N ALA A 434 13.21 -13.37 31.58
CA ALA A 434 13.92 -12.14 31.89
C ALA A 434 14.49 -11.44 30.65
N LEU A 435 14.86 -12.19 29.60
CA LEU A 435 15.45 -11.64 28.38
C LEU A 435 14.41 -11.08 27.40
N LEU A 436 13.29 -11.78 27.21
CA LEU A 436 12.30 -11.50 26.16
C LEU A 436 10.96 -11.02 26.67
N GLY A 437 10.66 -11.21 27.96
CA GLY A 437 9.41 -10.76 28.55
C GLY A 437 9.23 -9.26 28.37
N HIS A 438 8.12 -8.87 27.76
CA HIS A 438 7.80 -7.46 27.52
C HIS A 438 6.30 -7.22 27.68
N ASP A 439 5.93 -6.78 28.88
CA ASP A 439 4.59 -6.35 29.27
C ASP A 439 4.72 -5.02 30.03
N PRO A 440 4.06 -3.93 29.59
CA PRO A 440 4.07 -2.64 30.28
C PRO A 440 3.66 -2.69 31.76
N SER A 441 2.82 -3.67 32.12
CA SER A 441 2.34 -3.90 33.49
C SER A 441 3.12 -4.98 34.25
N GLY A 442 4.08 -5.63 33.59
CA GLY A 442 4.82 -6.78 34.10
C GLY A 442 6.31 -6.72 33.77
N ALA A 443 6.87 -7.85 33.32
CA ALA A 443 8.28 -7.95 32.99
C ALA A 443 8.63 -7.11 31.75
N GLN A 444 9.69 -6.30 31.83
CA GLN A 444 10.15 -5.43 30.73
C GLN A 444 11.65 -5.64 30.50
N GLY A 445 12.02 -6.82 30.04
CA GLY A 445 13.42 -7.22 29.80
C GLY A 445 14.05 -6.61 28.54
N LEU A 446 13.23 -6.06 27.65
CA LEU A 446 13.65 -5.46 26.38
C LEU A 446 13.70 -3.94 26.46
N THR A 447 14.71 -3.35 25.82
CA THR A 447 14.84 -1.90 25.65
C THR A 447 14.16 -1.45 24.36
N GLN A 448 13.36 -0.38 24.42
CA GLN A 448 12.71 0.18 23.23
C GLN A 448 13.61 1.21 22.53
N THR A 449 14.08 0.88 21.33
CA THR A 449 14.92 1.77 20.50
C THR A 449 14.10 2.64 19.56
N SER A 450 12.90 2.19 19.18
CA SER A 450 11.91 2.96 18.43
C SER A 450 10.52 2.63 18.96
N ALA A 451 9.71 3.64 19.21
CA ALA A 451 8.31 3.45 19.58
C ALA A 451 7.44 3.22 18.34
N ALA A 452 6.35 2.49 18.51
CA ALA A 452 5.27 2.44 17.54
C ALA A 452 4.52 3.79 17.57
N GLN A 453 4.52 4.52 16.46
CA GLN A 453 3.90 5.83 16.34
C GLN A 453 3.05 5.91 15.07
N ASP A 454 2.01 6.73 15.10
CA ASP A 454 1.18 7.02 13.93
C ASP A 454 1.71 8.24 13.17
N THR A 455 1.41 8.29 11.88
CA THR A 455 1.52 9.52 11.09
C THR A 455 0.43 10.48 11.56
N LEU A 456 0.84 11.70 11.91
CA LEU A 456 -0.05 12.79 12.29
C LEU A 456 0.06 13.89 11.26
N LEU A 457 -1.07 14.26 10.66
CA LEU A 457 -1.14 15.37 9.73
C LEU A 457 -2.43 16.15 9.92
N ASN A 458 -2.38 17.44 9.61
CA ASN A 458 -3.55 18.29 9.51
C ASN A 458 -3.84 18.55 8.03
N MET A 459 -5.08 18.36 7.60
CA MET A 459 -5.53 18.66 6.24
C MET A 459 -6.70 19.64 6.29
N ASN A 460 -6.50 20.85 5.75
CA ASN A 460 -7.51 21.91 5.77
C ASN A 460 -8.12 22.17 7.18
N GLY A 461 -7.34 22.01 8.26
CA GLY A 461 -7.79 22.16 9.63
C GLY A 461 -8.31 20.87 10.29
N ILE A 462 -8.41 19.75 9.56
CA ILE A 462 -8.84 18.45 10.10
C ILE A 462 -7.62 17.63 10.48
N ASP A 463 -7.53 17.24 11.75
CA ASP A 463 -6.47 16.34 12.22
C ASP A 463 -6.74 14.91 11.77
N ILE A 464 -5.77 14.34 11.08
CA ILE A 464 -5.80 13.00 10.51
C ILE A 464 -4.68 12.19 11.14
N ARG A 465 -5.04 10.98 11.56
CA ARG A 465 -4.14 10.01 12.18
C ARG A 465 -4.15 8.74 11.33
N SER A 466 -2.97 8.28 10.94
CA SER A 466 -2.80 7.06 10.15
C SER A 466 -1.74 6.18 10.77
N SER A 467 -1.97 4.87 10.80
CA SER A 467 -0.96 3.91 11.24
C SER A 467 0.17 3.69 10.24
N SER A 468 0.13 4.34 9.06
CA SER A 468 1.09 4.17 7.98
C SER A 468 1.58 5.53 7.44
N THR A 469 2.75 5.52 6.81
CA THR A 469 3.27 6.65 6.02
C THR A 469 2.56 6.77 4.66
N THR A 470 1.91 5.70 4.22
CA THR A 470 0.95 5.73 3.09
C THR A 470 -0.46 5.85 3.65
N VAL A 471 -1.12 6.99 3.39
CA VAL A 471 -2.44 7.33 3.92
C VAL A 471 -3.47 7.25 2.78
N THR A 472 -4.37 6.27 2.83
CA THR A 472 -5.38 6.01 1.78
C THR A 472 -6.77 6.53 2.12
N ASP A 473 -7.07 6.72 3.41
CA ASP A 473 -8.44 6.95 3.88
C ASP A 473 -8.67 8.41 4.31
N ALA A 474 -7.65 9.27 4.16
CA ALA A 474 -7.71 10.69 4.49
C ALA A 474 -8.68 11.46 3.56
N VAL A 475 -8.64 11.13 2.26
CA VAL A 475 -9.50 11.71 1.23
C VAL A 475 -9.95 10.58 0.32
N GLN A 476 -11.25 10.50 0.06
CA GLN A 476 -11.81 9.45 -0.78
C GLN A 476 -11.10 9.37 -2.14
N GLY A 477 -10.59 8.19 -2.46
CA GLY A 477 -9.92 7.91 -3.73
C GLY A 477 -8.52 8.52 -3.89
N VAL A 478 -7.94 9.14 -2.86
CA VAL A 478 -6.58 9.70 -2.91
C VAL A 478 -5.68 8.94 -1.94
N SER A 479 -4.56 8.42 -2.46
CA SER A 479 -3.48 7.86 -1.63
C SER A 479 -2.35 8.86 -1.50
N LEU A 480 -1.91 9.12 -0.27
CA LEU A 480 -0.81 10.02 0.05
C LEU A 480 0.39 9.20 0.52
N ASP A 481 1.55 9.36 -0.10
CA ASP A 481 2.81 8.77 0.35
C ASP A 481 3.66 9.87 0.99
N ILE A 482 3.88 9.77 2.30
CA ILE A 482 4.51 10.79 3.13
C ILE A 482 5.89 10.33 3.54
N THR A 483 6.90 11.14 3.25
CA THR A 483 8.32 10.81 3.45
C THR A 483 9.00 11.71 4.47
N ALA A 484 8.45 12.90 4.75
CA ALA A 484 8.99 13.84 5.72
C ALA A 484 7.88 14.65 6.43
N THR A 485 8.23 15.29 7.53
CA THR A 485 7.38 16.29 8.22
C THR A 485 7.49 17.67 7.54
N GLY A 486 6.47 18.51 7.72
CA GLY A 486 6.41 19.88 7.19
C GLY A 486 5.08 20.17 6.45
N SER A 487 5.01 21.28 5.73
CA SER A 487 3.80 21.72 5.05
C SER A 487 3.89 21.66 3.52
N THR A 488 2.79 21.31 2.86
CA THR A 488 2.66 21.29 1.39
C THR A 488 1.20 21.50 0.95
N ASN A 489 0.98 21.88 -0.30
CA ASN A 489 -0.33 21.89 -0.93
C ASN A 489 -0.43 20.77 -1.97
N LEU A 490 -1.48 19.97 -1.88
CA LEU A 490 -1.85 18.97 -2.88
C LEU A 490 -2.93 19.52 -3.79
N ASN A 491 -2.70 19.51 -5.09
CA ASN A 491 -3.67 19.90 -6.11
C ASN A 491 -4.05 18.68 -6.95
N VAL A 492 -5.30 18.25 -6.84
CA VAL A 492 -5.90 17.19 -7.65
C VAL A 492 -6.68 17.84 -8.79
N THR A 493 -6.34 17.53 -10.04
CA THR A 493 -6.97 18.09 -11.24
C THR A 493 -7.33 17.00 -12.24
N ARG A 494 -8.27 17.30 -13.15
CA ARG A 494 -8.54 16.41 -14.29
C ARG A 494 -7.33 16.35 -15.21
N ASP A 495 -7.01 15.16 -15.71
CA ASP A 495 -5.96 15.00 -16.71
C ASP A 495 -6.49 15.31 -18.12
N THR A 496 -6.63 16.60 -18.41
CA THR A 496 -7.12 17.09 -19.71
C THR A 496 -6.08 16.96 -20.81
N ALA A 497 -4.79 16.90 -20.46
CA ALA A 497 -3.69 16.78 -21.40
C ALA A 497 -3.66 15.40 -22.09
N SER A 498 -3.93 14.33 -21.35
CA SER A 498 -4.02 12.97 -21.92
C SER A 498 -5.15 12.85 -22.95
N ILE A 499 -6.31 13.45 -22.68
CA ILE A 499 -7.44 13.46 -23.63
C ILE A 499 -7.07 14.24 -24.90
N SER A 500 -6.53 15.46 -24.75
CA SER A 500 -6.11 16.27 -25.89
C SER A 500 -5.04 15.55 -26.73
N THR A 501 -4.11 14.84 -26.10
CA THR A 501 -3.09 14.04 -26.78
C THR A 501 -3.71 12.88 -27.55
N ALA A 502 -4.63 12.13 -26.94
CA ALA A 502 -5.33 11.01 -27.57
C ALA A 502 -6.15 11.47 -28.79
N VAL A 503 -6.87 12.58 -28.67
CA VAL A 503 -7.64 13.18 -29.77
C VAL A 503 -6.72 13.63 -30.92
N ASN A 504 -5.60 14.28 -30.62
CA ASN A 504 -4.64 14.69 -31.64
C ASN A 504 -4.00 13.48 -32.36
N ASN A 505 -3.69 12.42 -31.63
CA ASN A 505 -3.15 11.19 -32.22
C ASN A 505 -4.16 10.51 -33.14
N PHE A 506 -5.44 10.47 -32.73
CA PHE A 506 -6.53 10.01 -33.59
C PHE A 506 -6.62 10.80 -34.90
N VAL A 507 -6.64 12.14 -34.82
CA VAL A 507 -6.74 12.98 -36.02
C VAL A 507 -5.53 12.82 -36.93
N LYS A 508 -4.31 12.74 -36.37
CA LYS A 508 -3.09 12.45 -37.14
C LYS A 508 -3.18 11.11 -37.85
N ALA A 509 -3.60 10.06 -37.16
CA ALA A 509 -3.71 8.73 -37.75
C ALA A 509 -4.79 8.65 -38.84
N TYR A 510 -5.94 9.32 -38.65
CA TYR A 510 -6.96 9.45 -39.70
C TYR A 510 -6.40 10.20 -40.93
N ASN A 511 -5.67 11.30 -40.71
CA ASN A 511 -5.10 12.09 -41.80
C ASN A 511 -4.03 11.32 -42.58
N GLU A 512 -3.21 10.51 -41.90
CA GLU A 512 -2.24 9.65 -42.56
C GLU A 512 -2.92 8.53 -43.37
N LEU A 513 -4.01 7.96 -42.86
CA LEU A 513 -4.84 7.00 -43.60
C LEU A 513 -5.47 7.67 -44.84
N ASN A 514 -6.09 8.85 -44.68
CA ASN A 514 -6.70 9.59 -45.79
C ASN A 514 -5.64 9.94 -46.85
N LYS A 515 -4.47 10.41 -46.44
CA LYS A 515 -3.34 10.72 -47.33
C LYS A 515 -2.82 9.48 -48.06
N THR A 516 -2.69 8.36 -47.36
CA THR A 516 -2.27 7.08 -47.97
C THR A 516 -3.27 6.63 -49.03
N ILE A 517 -4.57 6.69 -48.71
CA ILE A 517 -5.64 6.35 -49.65
C ILE A 517 -5.59 7.28 -50.86
N SER A 518 -5.65 8.60 -50.67
CA SER A 518 -5.62 9.58 -51.76
C SER A 518 -4.37 9.44 -52.63
N SER A 519 -3.18 9.26 -52.03
CA SER A 519 -1.95 9.05 -52.79
C SER A 519 -1.95 7.78 -53.64
N LEU A 520 -2.69 6.75 -53.25
CA LEU A 520 -2.77 5.49 -53.99
C LEU A 520 -3.93 5.48 -55.00
N THR A 521 -4.93 6.35 -54.84
CA THR A 521 -6.08 6.45 -55.74
C THR A 521 -5.96 7.58 -56.74
N ASP A 522 -5.33 8.70 -56.42
CA ASP A 522 -5.40 9.91 -57.25
C ASP A 522 -4.55 9.82 -58.53
N TYR A 523 -4.89 10.64 -59.51
CA TYR A 523 -4.07 10.84 -60.71
C TYR A 523 -3.11 12.01 -60.50
N ASN A 524 -1.81 11.77 -60.60
CA ASN A 524 -0.82 12.83 -60.50
C ASN A 524 -0.69 13.53 -61.86
N SER A 525 -1.17 14.77 -61.96
CA SER A 525 -1.20 15.56 -63.19
C SER A 525 0.18 15.96 -63.71
N GLU A 526 1.19 16.06 -62.84
CA GLU A 526 2.57 16.45 -63.21
C GLU A 526 3.32 15.28 -63.84
N THR A 527 3.27 14.11 -63.21
CA THR A 527 3.94 12.90 -63.67
C THR A 527 3.13 12.11 -64.70
N LYS A 528 1.87 12.53 -64.93
CA LYS A 528 0.87 11.84 -65.77
C LYS A 528 0.65 10.37 -65.39
N LYS A 529 0.92 10.00 -64.13
CA LYS A 529 0.79 8.64 -63.62
C LYS A 529 -0.42 8.53 -62.70
N ALA A 530 -1.22 7.49 -62.94
CA ALA A 530 -2.29 7.09 -62.04
C ALA A 530 -1.72 6.41 -60.78
N GLY A 531 -2.33 6.65 -59.62
CA GLY A 531 -2.08 5.87 -58.42
C GLY A 531 -2.33 4.38 -58.64
N ALA A 532 -1.61 3.55 -57.89
CA ALA A 532 -1.64 2.09 -58.05
C ALA A 532 -3.05 1.48 -57.90
N LEU A 533 -3.92 2.13 -57.11
CA LEU A 533 -5.29 1.72 -56.80
C LEU A 533 -6.34 2.66 -57.43
N GLN A 534 -5.97 3.45 -58.44
CA GLN A 534 -6.92 4.31 -59.13
C GLN A 534 -8.09 3.48 -59.69
N GLY A 535 -9.32 3.95 -59.41
CA GLY A 535 -10.56 3.26 -59.77
C GLY A 535 -10.98 2.12 -58.85
N ASP A 536 -10.17 1.73 -57.86
CA ASP A 536 -10.53 0.64 -56.94
C ASP A 536 -11.74 1.05 -56.06
N ALA A 537 -12.79 0.24 -56.10
CA ALA A 537 -14.02 0.50 -55.36
C ALA A 537 -13.90 0.19 -53.86
N SER A 538 -13.01 -0.73 -53.47
CA SER A 538 -12.86 -1.16 -52.08
C SER A 538 -12.29 -0.04 -51.20
N VAL A 539 -11.24 0.62 -51.67
CA VAL A 539 -10.59 1.73 -50.94
C VAL A 539 -11.50 2.95 -50.86
N ARG A 540 -12.25 3.25 -51.94
CA ARG A 540 -13.27 4.31 -51.92
C ARG A 540 -14.42 4.00 -50.97
N SER A 541 -14.84 2.74 -50.86
CA SER A 541 -15.85 2.31 -49.90
C SER A 541 -15.39 2.52 -48.46
N ILE A 542 -14.13 2.22 -48.14
CA ILE A 542 -13.53 2.45 -46.81
C ILE A 542 -13.59 3.93 -46.45
N GLN A 543 -13.09 4.80 -47.33
CA GLN A 543 -13.09 6.25 -47.11
C GLN A 543 -14.52 6.81 -46.93
N SER A 544 -15.47 6.30 -47.72
CA SER A 544 -16.89 6.66 -47.65
C SER A 544 -17.55 6.22 -46.33
N GLN A 545 -17.27 4.98 -45.89
CA GLN A 545 -17.79 4.44 -44.63
C GLN A 545 -17.22 5.17 -43.42
N LEU A 546 -15.92 5.42 -43.37
CA LEU A 546 -15.27 6.19 -42.30
C LEU A 546 -15.84 7.61 -42.21
N ARG A 547 -15.99 8.31 -43.35
CA ARG A 547 -16.56 9.67 -43.36
C ARG A 547 -18.03 9.69 -42.92
N ARG A 548 -18.84 8.70 -43.33
CA ARG A 548 -20.22 8.59 -42.85
C ARG A 548 -20.27 8.41 -41.34
N GLN A 549 -19.43 7.52 -40.80
CA GLN A 549 -19.38 7.27 -39.36
C GLN A 549 -18.96 8.52 -38.59
N LEU A 550 -17.89 9.20 -39.02
CA LEU A 550 -17.36 10.41 -38.39
C LEU A 550 -18.28 11.65 -38.52
N GLY A 551 -19.12 11.69 -39.54
CA GLY A 551 -20.08 12.77 -39.78
C GLY A 551 -21.43 12.59 -39.08
N GLY A 552 -21.71 11.40 -38.56
CA GLY A 552 -22.94 11.08 -37.83
C GLY A 552 -22.95 11.62 -36.40
N ALA A 553 -24.14 11.67 -35.80
CA ALA A 553 -24.27 11.88 -34.36
C ALA A 553 -24.19 10.55 -33.61
N VAL A 554 -23.57 10.55 -32.44
CA VAL A 554 -23.51 9.39 -31.55
C VAL A 554 -24.81 9.29 -30.75
N GLU A 555 -25.46 8.13 -30.81
CA GLU A 555 -26.68 7.83 -30.08
C GLU A 555 -26.40 7.43 -28.62
N GLY A 556 -27.42 7.57 -27.75
CA GLY A 556 -27.32 7.15 -26.34
C GLY A 556 -26.55 8.10 -25.43
N LEU A 557 -26.18 9.28 -25.93
CA LEU A 557 -25.63 10.37 -25.13
C LEU A 557 -26.75 11.23 -24.56
N GLY A 558 -26.82 11.35 -23.23
CA GLY A 558 -27.76 12.23 -22.54
C GLY A 558 -27.36 13.72 -22.55
N GLY A 559 -26.26 14.08 -23.23
CA GLY A 559 -25.61 15.39 -23.18
C GLY A 559 -25.70 16.22 -24.46
N LYS A 560 -24.96 17.35 -24.50
CA LYS A 560 -24.95 18.30 -25.63
C LYS A 560 -23.93 17.91 -26.71
N LEU A 561 -22.89 17.17 -26.34
CA LEU A 561 -21.83 16.74 -27.26
C LEU A 561 -22.22 15.40 -27.91
N THR A 562 -22.75 15.44 -29.14
CA THR A 562 -23.10 14.25 -29.92
C THR A 562 -22.33 14.12 -31.23
N THR A 563 -21.60 15.16 -31.65
CA THR A 563 -20.85 15.19 -32.92
C THR A 563 -19.41 15.67 -32.73
N LEU A 564 -18.50 15.24 -33.63
CA LEU A 564 -17.10 15.68 -33.62
C LEU A 564 -16.93 17.19 -33.83
N GLY A 565 -17.81 17.82 -34.61
CA GLY A 565 -17.76 19.27 -34.86
C GLY A 565 -17.96 20.10 -33.59
N GLN A 566 -18.76 19.62 -32.63
CA GLN A 566 -19.01 20.30 -31.35
C GLN A 566 -17.77 20.30 -30.44
N VAL A 567 -16.89 19.31 -30.57
CA VAL A 567 -15.60 19.26 -29.85
C VAL A 567 -14.44 19.89 -30.64
N GLY A 568 -14.74 20.57 -31.76
CA GLY A 568 -13.75 21.28 -32.55
C GLY A 568 -13.03 20.43 -33.60
N ILE A 569 -13.54 19.24 -33.95
CA ILE A 569 -12.97 18.38 -34.98
C ILE A 569 -13.84 18.46 -36.23
N THR A 570 -13.30 18.99 -37.32
CA THR A 570 -14.08 19.26 -38.56
C THR A 570 -13.38 18.74 -39.81
N PHE A 571 -14.17 18.35 -40.81
CA PHE A 571 -13.66 17.98 -42.13
C PHE A 571 -13.23 19.19 -42.94
N GLN A 572 -12.10 19.04 -43.63
CA GLN A 572 -11.60 19.95 -44.64
C GLN A 572 -12.07 19.53 -46.04
N ARG A 573 -11.88 20.41 -47.04
CA ARG A 573 -12.29 20.15 -48.44
C ARG A 573 -11.61 18.93 -49.06
N ASP A 574 -10.39 18.62 -48.65
CA ASP A 574 -9.64 17.42 -49.05
C ASP A 574 -10.04 16.16 -48.26
N GLY A 575 -10.96 16.32 -47.31
CA GLY A 575 -11.48 15.28 -46.42
C GLY A 575 -10.50 14.82 -45.34
N SER A 576 -9.43 15.57 -45.11
CA SER A 576 -8.67 15.51 -43.85
C SER A 576 -9.49 16.10 -42.70
N LEU A 577 -9.12 15.76 -41.46
CA LEU A 577 -9.67 16.33 -40.24
C LEU A 577 -8.74 17.45 -39.73
N ALA A 578 -9.33 18.53 -39.24
CA ALA A 578 -8.64 19.59 -38.52
C ALA A 578 -9.17 19.71 -37.09
N VAL A 579 -8.27 20.03 -36.16
CA VAL A 579 -8.58 20.27 -34.74
C VAL A 579 -8.50 21.77 -34.45
N ASP A 580 -9.59 22.33 -33.96
CA ASP A 580 -9.62 23.62 -33.28
C ASP A 580 -9.25 23.41 -31.81
N THR A 581 -7.97 23.62 -31.48
CA THR A 581 -7.43 23.40 -30.12
C THR A 581 -8.16 24.19 -29.05
N THR A 582 -8.65 25.40 -29.39
CA THR A 582 -9.44 26.24 -28.48
C THR A 582 -10.78 25.62 -28.15
N LYS A 583 -11.53 25.15 -29.16
CA LYS A 583 -12.80 24.45 -28.95
C LYS A 583 -12.61 23.11 -28.26
N LEU A 584 -11.56 22.36 -28.62
CA LEU A 584 -11.23 21.10 -27.96
C LEU A 584 -10.93 21.31 -26.48
N ASN A 585 -10.05 22.25 -26.14
CA ASN A 585 -9.72 22.54 -24.74
C ASN A 585 -10.94 23.02 -23.96
N LYS A 586 -11.80 23.85 -24.58
CA LYS A 586 -13.06 24.28 -23.96
C LYS A 586 -13.98 23.08 -23.68
N ALA A 587 -14.18 22.20 -24.66
CA ALA A 587 -15.00 21.00 -24.49
C ALA A 587 -14.42 20.08 -23.40
N VAL A 588 -13.10 19.87 -23.39
CA VAL A 588 -12.41 19.01 -22.41
C VAL A 588 -12.53 19.55 -21.00
N ASN A 589 -12.44 20.87 -20.80
CA ASN A 589 -12.57 21.47 -19.47
C ASN A 589 -14.03 21.51 -19.00
N ASP A 590 -14.95 21.97 -19.85
CA ASP A 590 -16.33 22.28 -19.44
C ASP A 590 -17.26 21.06 -19.47
N ASN A 591 -17.00 20.08 -20.36
CA ASN A 591 -17.87 18.92 -20.62
C ASN A 591 -17.09 17.60 -20.49
N TYR A 592 -16.10 17.54 -19.59
CA TYR A 592 -15.21 16.39 -19.39
C TYR A 592 -15.94 15.03 -19.34
N ALA A 593 -17.04 14.94 -18.58
CA ALA A 593 -17.82 13.71 -18.42
C ALA A 593 -18.54 13.27 -19.71
N GLU A 594 -18.88 14.20 -20.60
CA GLU A 594 -19.57 13.91 -21.86
C GLU A 594 -18.61 13.41 -22.96
N ILE A 595 -17.34 13.83 -22.92
CA ILE A 595 -16.35 13.45 -23.94
C ILE A 595 -16.05 11.95 -23.92
N GLY A 596 -16.05 11.34 -22.72
CA GLY A 596 -15.92 9.89 -22.61
C GLY A 596 -17.02 9.17 -23.40
N GLY A 597 -18.27 9.62 -23.29
CA GLY A 597 -19.37 9.08 -24.08
C GLY A 597 -19.24 9.33 -25.58
N LEU A 598 -18.63 10.44 -25.98
CA LEU A 598 -18.43 10.78 -27.39
C LEU A 598 -17.45 9.82 -28.07
N PHE A 599 -16.40 9.36 -27.37
CA PHE A 599 -15.35 8.54 -27.96
C PHE A 599 -15.40 7.06 -27.54
N ALA A 600 -15.64 6.76 -26.27
CA ALA A 600 -15.58 5.41 -25.72
C ALA A 600 -16.97 4.79 -25.54
N ALA A 601 -17.00 3.46 -25.43
CA ALA A 601 -18.18 2.72 -25.04
C ALA A 601 -18.39 2.82 -23.51
N VAL A 602 -19.16 3.81 -23.05
CA VAL A 602 -19.36 4.09 -21.62
C VAL A 602 -20.82 4.35 -21.27
N GLY A 603 -21.19 3.97 -20.05
CA GLY A 603 -22.45 4.31 -19.42
C GLY A 603 -22.31 5.44 -18.41
N SER A 604 -23.33 6.29 -18.31
CA SER A 604 -23.45 7.32 -17.27
C SER A 604 -24.77 7.14 -16.53
N ALA A 605 -24.69 6.98 -15.21
CA ALA A 605 -25.86 6.86 -14.36
C ALA A 605 -26.32 8.25 -13.88
N THR A 606 -27.64 8.44 -13.74
CA THR A 606 -28.20 9.67 -13.17
C THR A 606 -28.22 9.67 -11.64
N ASP A 607 -28.11 8.49 -11.01
CA ASP A 607 -28.09 8.30 -9.57
C ASP A 607 -26.64 8.15 -9.08
N GLY A 608 -26.24 8.95 -8.07
CA GLY A 608 -24.87 8.98 -7.55
C GLY A 608 -24.43 7.72 -6.77
N MET A 609 -25.36 6.85 -6.39
CA MET A 609 -25.08 5.57 -5.72
C MET A 609 -25.09 4.39 -6.71
N ILE A 610 -25.27 4.66 -8.01
CA ILE A 610 -25.14 3.69 -9.09
C ILE A 610 -23.87 3.97 -9.88
N LYS A 611 -22.98 2.99 -9.92
CA LYS A 611 -21.76 3.03 -10.72
C LYS A 611 -21.93 2.16 -11.96
N PHE A 612 -21.64 2.71 -13.15
CA PHE A 612 -21.49 1.89 -14.35
C PHE A 612 -20.14 1.18 -14.33
N ASP A 613 -20.14 -0.15 -14.42
CA ASP A 613 -18.92 -0.94 -14.35
C ASP A 613 -18.41 -1.35 -15.72
N LYS A 614 -19.28 -1.92 -16.57
CA LYS A 614 -18.91 -2.37 -17.92
C LYS A 614 -20.13 -2.56 -18.83
N SER A 615 -19.85 -2.71 -20.12
CA SER A 615 -20.77 -3.13 -21.17
C SER A 615 -20.17 -4.27 -21.98
N SER A 616 -20.93 -4.79 -22.95
CA SER A 616 -20.43 -5.74 -23.96
C SER A 616 -20.64 -5.18 -25.38
N ALA A 617 -20.12 -5.88 -26.39
CA ALA A 617 -20.38 -5.52 -27.79
C ALA A 617 -21.88 -5.65 -28.17
N ALA A 618 -22.63 -6.49 -27.45
CA ALA A 618 -24.07 -6.70 -27.66
C ALA A 618 -24.93 -5.53 -27.15
N THR A 619 -24.40 -4.71 -26.22
CA THR A 619 -25.12 -3.58 -25.66
C THR A 619 -25.51 -2.59 -26.74
N LYS A 620 -26.77 -2.17 -26.80
CA LYS A 620 -27.23 -1.15 -27.74
C LYS A 620 -27.10 0.25 -27.11
N PRO A 621 -26.71 1.29 -27.86
CA PRO A 621 -26.79 2.67 -27.37
C PRO A 621 -28.22 3.02 -26.96
N GLY A 622 -28.40 3.75 -25.86
CA GLY A 622 -29.73 4.10 -25.36
C GLY A 622 -29.76 4.47 -23.87
N THR A 623 -30.97 4.75 -23.38
CA THR A 623 -31.23 5.09 -21.98
C THR A 623 -32.00 3.96 -21.31
N TYR A 624 -31.47 3.46 -20.20
CA TYR A 624 -32.00 2.29 -19.50
C TYR A 624 -32.42 2.65 -18.08
N GLY A 625 -33.71 2.55 -17.76
CA GLY A 625 -34.21 2.73 -16.39
C GLY A 625 -33.70 1.65 -15.44
N ILE A 626 -33.34 2.03 -14.22
CA ILE A 626 -32.92 1.14 -13.15
C ILE A 626 -33.98 1.12 -12.06
N ASN A 627 -34.40 -0.06 -11.64
CA ASN A 627 -35.30 -0.26 -10.51
C ASN A 627 -34.73 -1.36 -9.61
N ILE A 628 -34.64 -1.11 -8.31
CA ILE A 628 -34.06 -2.04 -7.33
C ILE A 628 -35.18 -2.60 -6.45
N THR A 629 -35.32 -3.92 -6.40
CA THR A 629 -36.34 -4.61 -5.61
C THR A 629 -35.79 -5.13 -4.29
N SER A 630 -34.49 -5.41 -4.21
CA SER A 630 -33.79 -5.79 -2.97
C SER A 630 -32.35 -5.29 -3.01
N LEU A 631 -31.83 -4.80 -1.89
CA LEU A 631 -30.43 -4.41 -1.76
C LEU A 631 -29.57 -5.62 -1.38
N ALA A 632 -28.30 -5.57 -1.76
CA ALA A 632 -27.34 -6.56 -1.33
C ALA A 632 -27.09 -6.44 0.19
N SER A 633 -26.92 -7.58 0.86
CA SER A 633 -26.56 -7.65 2.29
C SER A 633 -25.33 -8.53 2.51
N GLN A 634 -24.70 -8.35 3.67
CA GLN A 634 -23.55 -9.14 4.10
C GLN A 634 -24.02 -10.34 4.93
N GLY A 635 -23.28 -11.45 4.89
CA GLY A 635 -23.49 -12.58 5.79
C GLY A 635 -23.06 -12.22 7.20
N THR A 636 -23.88 -12.58 8.18
CA THR A 636 -23.68 -12.20 9.58
C THR A 636 -23.93 -13.36 10.53
N LEU A 637 -23.31 -13.32 11.70
CA LEU A 637 -23.59 -14.17 12.85
C LEU A 637 -23.60 -13.28 14.08
N THR A 638 -24.76 -13.20 14.71
CA THR A 638 -24.97 -12.35 15.90
C THR A 638 -25.28 -13.23 17.08
N SER A 639 -24.64 -12.97 18.22
CA SER A 639 -24.83 -13.76 19.43
C SER A 639 -26.32 -13.85 19.81
N ALA A 640 -26.74 -15.05 20.23
CA ALA A 640 -28.15 -15.33 20.53
C ALA A 640 -28.69 -14.44 21.66
N ALA A 641 -27.83 -14.11 22.63
CA ALA A 641 -28.10 -13.22 23.75
C ALA A 641 -27.00 -12.17 23.90
N ALA A 642 -27.29 -11.14 24.71
CA ALA A 642 -26.30 -10.13 25.08
C ALA A 642 -25.21 -10.75 25.95
N LEU A 643 -23.95 -10.35 25.73
CA LEU A 643 -22.82 -10.82 26.52
C LEU A 643 -22.78 -10.05 27.85
N SER A 644 -23.20 -10.70 28.94
CA SER A 644 -23.20 -10.09 30.27
C SER A 644 -21.83 -10.26 30.96
N GLY A 645 -21.00 -9.21 30.90
CA GLY A 645 -19.72 -9.17 31.61
C GLY A 645 -18.53 -9.68 30.79
N ALA A 646 -17.41 -9.95 31.46
CA ALA A 646 -16.19 -10.40 30.80
C ALA A 646 -16.27 -11.89 30.41
N THR A 647 -15.77 -12.23 29.23
CA THR A 647 -15.73 -13.60 28.69
C THR A 647 -14.33 -14.18 28.82
N THR A 648 -14.20 -15.39 29.36
CA THR A 648 -12.91 -16.08 29.49
C THR A 648 -12.69 -17.06 28.36
N ILE A 649 -11.57 -16.91 27.65
CA ILE A 649 -11.04 -17.87 26.67
C ILE A 649 -9.95 -18.69 27.35
N GLY A 650 -10.10 -20.02 27.39
CA GLY A 650 -9.12 -20.96 27.93
C GLY A 650 -7.88 -21.14 27.05
N ALA A 651 -6.82 -21.71 27.63
CA ALA A 651 -5.60 -22.08 26.91
C ALA A 651 -5.87 -23.07 25.76
N ASN A 652 -5.06 -22.99 24.69
CA ASN A 652 -5.15 -23.86 23.52
C ASN A 652 -6.53 -23.84 22.81
N THR A 653 -7.21 -22.68 22.83
CA THR A 653 -8.51 -22.51 22.14
C THR A 653 -8.29 -22.31 20.65
N THR A 654 -8.86 -23.20 19.84
CA THR A 654 -8.81 -23.13 18.37
C THR A 654 -10.21 -23.32 17.80
N TRP A 655 -10.60 -22.43 16.89
CA TRP A 655 -11.87 -22.46 16.18
C TRP A 655 -11.65 -22.62 14.68
N ARG A 656 -12.53 -23.37 14.03
CA ARG A 656 -12.57 -23.51 12.58
C ARG A 656 -13.55 -22.52 12.00
N ILE A 657 -13.06 -21.63 11.16
CA ILE A 657 -13.85 -20.58 10.50
C ILE A 657 -13.99 -20.94 9.04
N THR A 658 -15.20 -20.86 8.53
CA THR A 658 -15.49 -20.90 7.10
C THR A 658 -16.03 -19.53 6.69
N LEU A 659 -15.49 -18.93 5.63
CA LEU A 659 -15.82 -17.56 5.22
C LEU A 659 -15.93 -17.43 3.70
N ASN A 660 -16.98 -16.76 3.23
CA ASN A 660 -17.20 -16.40 1.83
C ASN A 660 -17.08 -17.57 0.85
N GLN A 661 -17.73 -18.68 1.18
CA GLN A 661 -17.71 -19.89 0.37
C GLN A 661 -18.82 -19.93 -0.67
N THR A 662 -18.56 -20.62 -1.77
CA THR A 662 -19.57 -21.11 -2.72
C THR A 662 -19.91 -22.56 -2.39
N ASP A 663 -21.12 -23.01 -2.71
CA ASP A 663 -21.50 -24.42 -2.58
C ASP A 663 -21.06 -25.20 -3.85
N PRO A 664 -20.28 -26.30 -3.74
CA PRO A 664 -19.80 -26.96 -2.52
C PRO A 664 -18.54 -26.33 -1.90
N VAL A 665 -18.42 -26.51 -0.59
CA VAL A 665 -17.38 -25.95 0.29
C VAL A 665 -15.97 -26.18 -0.28
N SER A 666 -15.22 -25.10 -0.48
CA SER A 666 -13.78 -25.20 -0.80
C SER A 666 -12.96 -25.25 0.49
N GLU A 667 -12.02 -26.19 0.59
CA GLU A 667 -11.07 -26.27 1.71
C GLU A 667 -10.29 -24.96 1.91
N LYS A 668 -10.06 -24.18 0.84
CA LYS A 668 -9.37 -22.88 0.92
C LYS A 668 -10.17 -21.80 1.65
N LYS A 669 -11.48 -21.99 1.82
CA LYS A 669 -12.40 -21.07 2.51
C LYS A 669 -12.67 -21.45 3.95
N THR A 670 -12.01 -22.51 4.44
CA THR A 670 -12.11 -22.99 5.83
C THR A 670 -10.73 -23.02 6.46
N GLN A 671 -10.54 -22.34 7.59
CA GLN A 671 -9.24 -22.24 8.27
C GLN A 671 -9.42 -22.33 9.79
N ASP A 672 -8.43 -22.93 10.44
CA ASP A 672 -8.36 -22.95 11.90
C ASP A 672 -7.66 -21.66 12.39
N ILE A 673 -8.26 -20.99 13.35
CA ILE A 673 -7.72 -19.81 14.05
C ILE A 673 -7.51 -20.15 15.51
N THR A 674 -6.37 -19.74 16.06
CA THR A 674 -6.08 -19.88 17.49
C THR A 674 -6.38 -18.58 18.21
N LEU A 675 -7.09 -18.68 19.33
CA LEU A 675 -7.45 -17.54 20.16
C LEU A 675 -6.54 -17.48 21.39
N ALA A 676 -6.16 -16.27 21.78
CA ALA A 676 -5.36 -16.05 22.97
C ALA A 676 -6.17 -16.37 24.24
N ALA A 677 -5.51 -17.01 25.21
CA ALA A 677 -6.12 -17.27 26.51
C ALA A 677 -6.20 -15.98 27.34
N GLY A 678 -7.32 -15.79 28.05
CA GLY A 678 -7.51 -14.61 28.89
C GLY A 678 -8.97 -14.29 29.17
N THR A 679 -9.21 -13.27 29.98
CA THR A 679 -10.55 -12.75 30.27
C THR A 679 -10.70 -11.39 29.60
N TYR A 680 -11.71 -11.28 28.74
CA TYR A 680 -11.89 -10.15 27.83
C TYR A 680 -13.21 -9.43 28.09
N THR A 681 -13.20 -8.10 28.07
CA THR A 681 -14.45 -7.31 27.92
C THR A 681 -15.07 -7.55 26.53
N ASN A 682 -16.36 -7.26 26.34
CA ASN A 682 -17.04 -7.45 25.05
C ASN A 682 -16.30 -6.75 23.88
N ALA A 683 -15.78 -5.54 24.11
CA ALA A 683 -15.03 -4.80 23.11
C ALA A 683 -13.67 -5.47 22.80
N GLN A 684 -12.95 -5.94 23.82
CA GLN A 684 -11.69 -6.66 23.64
C GLN A 684 -11.90 -8.02 22.96
N LEU A 685 -13.00 -8.71 23.25
CA LEU A 685 -13.34 -9.99 22.63
C LEU A 685 -13.67 -9.82 21.14
N ALA A 686 -14.51 -8.85 20.79
CA ALA A 686 -14.81 -8.52 19.40
C ALA A 686 -13.52 -8.20 18.63
N ALA A 687 -12.69 -7.32 19.20
CA ALA A 687 -11.38 -7.00 18.67
C ALA A 687 -10.51 -8.26 18.45
N MET A 688 -10.33 -9.09 19.46
CA MET A 688 -9.53 -10.31 19.37
C MET A 688 -10.06 -11.27 18.27
N LEU A 689 -11.38 -11.46 18.15
CA LEU A 689 -11.98 -12.32 17.12
C LEU A 689 -11.74 -11.78 15.71
N ARG A 690 -11.91 -10.47 15.50
CA ARG A 690 -11.61 -9.82 14.23
C ARG A 690 -10.13 -9.99 13.85
N ALA A 691 -9.23 -9.80 14.83
CA ALA A 691 -7.79 -9.93 14.64
C ALA A 691 -7.40 -11.36 14.25
N ALA A 692 -7.98 -12.35 14.93
CA ALA A 692 -7.69 -13.75 14.67
C ALA A 692 -8.15 -14.18 13.27
N VAL A 693 -9.34 -13.75 12.83
CA VAL A 693 -9.85 -14.06 11.48
C VAL A 693 -9.09 -13.30 10.40
N ASN A 694 -9.01 -11.98 10.48
CA ASN A 694 -8.37 -11.15 9.45
C ASN A 694 -6.84 -11.32 9.42
N GLY A 695 -6.26 -11.82 10.51
CA GLY A 695 -4.85 -12.17 10.62
C GLY A 695 -4.45 -13.44 9.91
N ASN A 696 -5.40 -14.30 9.54
CA ASN A 696 -5.11 -15.53 8.81
C ASN A 696 -4.67 -15.19 7.38
N THR A 697 -3.48 -15.65 6.98
CA THR A 697 -2.87 -15.31 5.69
C THR A 697 -3.64 -15.86 4.49
N THR A 698 -4.37 -16.97 4.64
CA THR A 698 -5.23 -17.52 3.59
C THR A 698 -6.44 -16.62 3.34
N PHE A 699 -7.11 -16.16 4.40
CA PHE A 699 -8.24 -15.22 4.28
C PHE A 699 -7.77 -13.85 3.77
N ALA A 700 -6.73 -13.28 4.38
CA ALA A 700 -6.16 -12.01 3.98
C ALA A 700 -5.68 -12.02 2.52
N GLY A 701 -5.00 -13.08 2.09
CA GLY A 701 -4.56 -13.26 0.69
C GLY A 701 -5.71 -13.40 -0.31
N ALA A 702 -6.87 -13.91 0.12
CA ALA A 702 -8.08 -14.00 -0.69
C ALA A 702 -8.96 -12.73 -0.64
N GLY A 703 -8.57 -11.72 0.13
CA GLY A 703 -9.37 -10.52 0.38
C GLY A 703 -10.67 -10.83 1.13
N ASP A 704 -10.72 -11.93 1.87
CA ASP A 704 -11.82 -12.27 2.75
C ASP A 704 -11.53 -11.69 4.14
N THR A 705 -12.37 -10.77 4.58
CA THR A 705 -12.25 -10.15 5.91
C THR A 705 -13.59 -10.13 6.60
N VAL A 706 -13.56 -9.97 7.92
CA VAL A 706 -14.73 -9.78 8.76
C VAL A 706 -14.64 -8.47 9.52
N GLU A 707 -15.80 -7.94 9.88
CA GLU A 707 -15.94 -6.90 10.90
C GLU A 707 -16.69 -7.49 12.09
N THR A 708 -16.32 -7.07 13.29
CA THR A 708 -16.97 -7.50 14.53
C THR A 708 -17.49 -6.29 15.27
N LYS A 709 -18.73 -6.33 15.72
CA LYS A 709 -19.35 -5.22 16.43
C LYS A 709 -20.08 -5.73 17.66
N VAL A 710 -20.07 -4.94 18.72
CA VAL A 710 -21.02 -5.07 19.83
C VAL A 710 -22.12 -4.04 19.58
N ASP A 711 -23.36 -4.49 19.43
CA ASP A 711 -24.50 -3.59 19.21
C ASP A 711 -24.93 -2.86 20.49
N GLY A 712 -25.90 -1.96 20.38
CA GLY A 712 -26.42 -1.20 21.52
C GLY A 712 -27.08 -2.05 22.60
N ASP A 713 -27.46 -3.29 22.25
CA ASP A 713 -28.07 -4.27 23.14
C ASP A 713 -27.04 -5.23 23.76
N GLY A 714 -25.74 -5.03 23.49
CA GLY A 714 -24.65 -5.82 24.04
C GLY A 714 -24.42 -7.17 23.35
N ARG A 715 -25.01 -7.41 22.18
CA ARG A 715 -24.77 -8.62 21.37
C ARG A 715 -23.56 -8.44 20.48
N LEU A 716 -22.77 -9.50 20.33
CA LEU A 716 -21.61 -9.50 19.45
C LEU A 716 -22.00 -10.06 18.09
N SER A 717 -21.81 -9.27 17.04
CA SER A 717 -22.02 -9.67 15.65
C SER A 717 -20.70 -9.76 14.90
N ILE A 718 -20.52 -10.81 14.09
CA ILE A 718 -19.48 -10.92 13.07
C ILE A 718 -20.14 -10.82 11.71
N SER A 719 -19.64 -9.96 10.84
CA SER A 719 -20.13 -9.79 9.46
C SER A 719 -18.98 -9.93 8.47
N SER A 720 -19.21 -10.63 7.35
CA SER A 720 -18.26 -10.63 6.23
C SER A 720 -18.17 -9.25 5.59
N SER A 721 -17.01 -8.87 5.07
CA SER A 721 -16.83 -7.66 4.28
C SER A 721 -17.46 -7.74 2.87
N LYS A 722 -17.77 -8.95 2.38
CA LYS A 722 -18.41 -9.16 1.08
C LYS A 722 -19.92 -9.05 1.16
N TYR A 723 -20.55 -8.77 0.03
CA TYR A 723 -22.00 -8.70 -0.12
C TYR A 723 -22.48 -9.84 -1.02
N GLY A 724 -23.73 -10.26 -0.85
CA GLY A 724 -24.35 -11.25 -1.73
C GLY A 724 -24.52 -12.62 -1.11
N SER A 725 -25.06 -13.56 -1.90
CA SER A 725 -25.28 -14.95 -1.51
C SER A 725 -24.00 -15.71 -1.14
N THR A 726 -22.87 -15.30 -1.72
CA THR A 726 -21.54 -15.83 -1.37
C THR A 726 -21.00 -15.29 -0.05
N SER A 727 -21.58 -14.20 0.46
CA SER A 727 -21.23 -13.66 1.77
C SER A 727 -21.87 -14.52 2.85
N ASN A 728 -21.10 -15.45 3.39
CA ASN A 728 -21.53 -16.36 4.43
C ASN A 728 -20.37 -16.62 5.39
N LEU A 729 -20.71 -17.11 6.58
CA LEU A 729 -19.72 -17.47 7.57
C LEU A 729 -20.21 -18.68 8.39
N ALA A 730 -19.29 -19.50 8.86
CA ALA A 730 -19.57 -20.54 9.84
C ALA A 730 -18.40 -20.66 10.82
N ILE A 731 -18.70 -21.00 12.07
CA ILE A 731 -17.71 -21.17 13.14
C ILE A 731 -17.97 -22.52 13.81
N ALA A 732 -16.92 -23.32 13.96
CA ALA A 732 -16.97 -24.61 14.65
C ALA A 732 -15.85 -24.72 15.68
N SER A 733 -16.09 -25.48 16.74
CA SER A 733 -15.06 -25.78 17.75
C SER A 733 -14.04 -26.80 17.22
N VAL A 734 -12.76 -26.61 17.54
CA VAL A 734 -11.69 -27.60 17.30
C VAL A 734 -11.10 -28.05 18.64
N SER A 735 -10.64 -27.11 19.47
CA SER A 735 -10.08 -27.38 20.80
C SER A 735 -10.30 -26.21 21.77
N GLY A 736 -10.17 -26.48 23.08
CA GLY A 736 -10.30 -25.46 24.13
C GLY A 736 -11.73 -24.99 24.31
N SER A 737 -11.96 -23.67 24.34
CA SER A 737 -13.27 -23.07 24.61
C SER A 737 -14.19 -23.15 23.39
N SER A 738 -15.45 -23.58 23.54
CA SER A 738 -16.41 -23.64 22.42
C SER A 738 -16.84 -22.25 21.95
N PRO A 739 -17.08 -21.99 20.65
CA PRO A 739 -17.72 -20.77 20.16
C PRO A 739 -19.06 -20.43 20.83
N ASP A 740 -19.75 -21.44 21.38
CA ASP A 740 -21.05 -21.28 22.06
C ASP A 740 -20.98 -20.35 23.27
N ILE A 741 -19.80 -20.18 23.90
CA ILE A 741 -19.63 -19.23 25.00
C ILE A 741 -19.85 -17.79 24.56
N VAL A 742 -19.72 -17.51 23.25
CA VAL A 742 -19.91 -16.19 22.65
C VAL A 742 -21.23 -16.13 21.89
N PHE A 743 -21.48 -17.11 21.03
CA PHE A 743 -22.61 -17.05 20.10
C PHE A 743 -23.87 -17.78 20.58
N GLY A 744 -23.76 -18.65 21.58
CA GLY A 744 -24.85 -19.50 22.03
C GLY A 744 -25.40 -20.35 20.88
N SER A 745 -26.72 -20.48 20.79
CA SER A 745 -27.42 -21.20 19.71
C SER A 745 -27.61 -20.38 18.43
N ALA A 746 -26.89 -19.27 18.26
CA ALA A 746 -27.03 -18.42 17.08
C ALA A 746 -26.60 -19.16 15.81
N THR A 747 -27.38 -19.00 14.75
CA THR A 747 -27.09 -19.55 13.43
C THR A 747 -26.64 -18.44 12.49
N PRO A 748 -25.61 -18.67 11.66
CA PRO A 748 -25.21 -17.67 10.66
C PRO A 748 -26.31 -17.42 9.62
N GLU A 749 -26.49 -16.16 9.25
CA GLU A 749 -27.34 -15.73 8.15
C GLU A 749 -26.47 -15.39 6.93
N ALA A 750 -26.79 -15.97 5.77
CA ALA A 750 -26.11 -15.63 4.53
C ALA A 750 -26.60 -14.26 4.00
N GLY A 751 -25.70 -13.53 3.35
CA GLY A 751 -26.03 -12.31 2.63
C GLY A 751 -26.95 -12.60 1.44
N LYS A 752 -27.59 -11.55 0.93
CA LYS A 752 -28.44 -11.59 -0.26
C LYS A 752 -27.85 -10.72 -1.36
N ASP A 753 -28.01 -11.13 -2.61
CA ASP A 753 -27.60 -10.34 -3.76
C ASP A 753 -28.56 -9.16 -4.00
N VAL A 754 -28.09 -8.14 -4.72
CA VAL A 754 -28.96 -7.08 -5.22
C VAL A 754 -29.95 -7.66 -6.22
N GLU A 755 -31.21 -7.26 -6.15
CA GLU A 755 -32.24 -7.64 -7.13
C GLU A 755 -32.84 -6.38 -7.76
N GLY A 756 -33.16 -6.47 -9.05
CA GLY A 756 -33.72 -5.34 -9.77
C GLY A 756 -33.87 -5.58 -11.27
N THR A 757 -34.18 -4.51 -11.99
CA THR A 757 -34.34 -4.51 -13.44
C THR A 757 -33.45 -3.46 -14.09
N ILE A 758 -32.95 -3.74 -15.30
CA ILE A 758 -32.24 -2.79 -16.16
C ILE A 758 -33.02 -2.69 -17.48
N GLY A 759 -33.46 -1.48 -17.83
CA GLY A 759 -34.29 -1.25 -19.02
C GLY A 759 -35.65 -1.95 -18.95
N GLY A 760 -36.20 -2.13 -17.74
CA GLY A 760 -37.48 -2.83 -17.51
C GLY A 760 -37.41 -4.35 -17.60
N VAL A 761 -36.23 -4.95 -17.82
CA VAL A 761 -36.01 -6.40 -17.83
C VAL A 761 -35.31 -6.82 -16.54
N ALA A 762 -35.75 -7.92 -15.93
CA ALA A 762 -35.11 -8.51 -14.75
C ALA A 762 -33.62 -8.74 -14.99
N ALA A 763 -32.79 -8.25 -14.08
CA ALA A 763 -31.34 -8.32 -14.16
C ALA A 763 -30.80 -9.32 -13.12
N THR A 764 -29.62 -9.88 -13.38
CA THR A 764 -28.96 -10.85 -12.50
C THR A 764 -28.10 -10.13 -11.48
N GLY A 765 -28.38 -10.32 -10.20
CA GLY A 765 -27.58 -9.85 -9.08
C GLY A 765 -26.39 -10.75 -8.78
N ASN A 766 -25.28 -10.15 -8.35
CA ASN A 766 -24.15 -10.83 -7.72
C ASN A 766 -23.47 -9.83 -6.76
N GLY A 767 -23.66 -10.03 -5.46
CA GLY A 767 -23.33 -9.03 -4.46
C GLY A 767 -24.03 -7.71 -4.75
N GLN A 768 -23.26 -6.64 -4.81
CA GLN A 768 -23.76 -5.30 -5.18
C GLN A 768 -23.86 -5.09 -6.71
N ALA A 769 -23.36 -6.01 -7.54
CA ALA A 769 -23.38 -5.87 -8.98
C ALA A 769 -24.69 -6.39 -9.56
N LEU A 770 -25.36 -5.56 -10.38
CA LEU A 770 -26.57 -5.89 -11.13
C LEU A 770 -26.22 -5.94 -12.62
N THR A 771 -26.47 -7.07 -13.28
CA THR A 771 -26.09 -7.33 -14.68
C THR A 771 -27.32 -7.54 -15.54
N ALA A 772 -27.42 -6.81 -16.65
CA ALA A 772 -28.57 -6.89 -17.55
C ALA A 772 -28.72 -8.28 -18.17
N ALA A 773 -29.96 -8.69 -18.42
CA ALA A 773 -30.26 -9.98 -19.03
C ALA A 773 -29.70 -10.10 -20.46
N ALA A 774 -29.16 -11.27 -20.77
CA ALA A 774 -28.69 -11.63 -22.11
C ALA A 774 -29.82 -11.53 -23.13
N GLY A 775 -29.53 -10.99 -24.33
CA GLY A 775 -30.49 -10.79 -25.41
C GLY A 775 -31.38 -9.54 -25.28
N SER A 776 -31.37 -8.83 -24.15
CA SER A 776 -32.03 -7.53 -24.02
C SER A 776 -31.25 -6.42 -24.73
N PRO A 777 -31.86 -5.25 -25.04
CA PRO A 777 -31.10 -4.11 -25.56
C PRO A 777 -29.94 -3.65 -24.63
N ALA A 778 -30.08 -3.88 -23.32
CA ALA A 778 -29.09 -3.58 -22.30
C ALA A 778 -28.04 -4.70 -22.10
N ASP A 779 -28.07 -5.78 -22.90
CA ASP A 779 -27.20 -6.95 -22.73
C ASP A 779 -25.73 -6.56 -22.57
N GLY A 780 -25.12 -7.01 -21.47
CA GLY A 780 -23.73 -6.73 -21.12
C GLY A 780 -23.54 -5.53 -20.19
N ILE A 781 -24.55 -4.69 -19.98
CA ILE A 781 -24.48 -3.63 -18.96
C ILE A 781 -24.40 -4.28 -17.58
N GLN A 782 -23.37 -3.89 -16.82
CA GLN A 782 -23.24 -4.18 -15.41
C GLN A 782 -23.09 -2.87 -14.64
N VAL A 783 -23.84 -2.75 -13.55
CA VAL A 783 -23.77 -1.62 -12.62
C VAL A 783 -23.61 -2.10 -11.19
N SER A 784 -22.92 -1.32 -10.35
CA SER A 784 -22.81 -1.57 -8.92
C SER A 784 -23.75 -0.64 -8.17
N ILE A 785 -24.48 -1.20 -7.20
CA ILE A 785 -25.45 -0.50 -6.35
C ILE A 785 -24.86 -0.36 -4.95
N ASN A 786 -24.38 0.84 -4.63
CA ASN A 786 -23.63 1.11 -3.41
C ASN A 786 -24.51 1.50 -2.19
N GLY A 787 -25.82 1.23 -2.27
CA GLY A 787 -26.80 1.51 -1.21
C GLY A 787 -28.00 2.32 -1.69
N GLY A 788 -28.73 2.94 -0.76
CA GLY A 788 -29.93 3.76 -1.01
C GLY A 788 -31.24 3.06 -0.67
N LEU A 789 -32.36 3.59 -1.15
CA LEU A 789 -33.68 2.95 -1.02
C LEU A 789 -33.93 1.99 -2.20
N VAL A 790 -34.85 1.05 -1.99
CA VAL A 790 -35.46 0.23 -3.07
C VAL A 790 -36.49 1.07 -3.84
N GLY A 791 -36.73 0.72 -5.11
CA GLY A 791 -37.61 1.44 -6.04
C GLY A 791 -36.89 1.93 -7.30
N GLU A 792 -37.49 2.88 -8.02
CA GLU A 792 -36.92 3.49 -9.21
C GLU A 792 -35.71 4.36 -8.85
N ARG A 793 -34.58 4.10 -9.53
CA ARG A 793 -33.26 4.69 -9.22
C ARG A 793 -32.63 5.38 -10.43
N GLY A 794 -33.46 6.04 -11.23
CA GLY A 794 -33.03 6.80 -12.40
C GLY A 794 -32.65 5.94 -13.60
N THR A 795 -31.75 6.44 -14.45
CA THR A 795 -31.36 5.78 -15.70
C THR A 795 -29.85 5.66 -15.87
N VAL A 796 -29.43 4.71 -16.71
CA VAL A 796 -28.09 4.59 -17.27
C VAL A 796 -28.15 4.93 -18.75
N ASN A 797 -27.50 6.02 -19.16
CA ASN A 797 -27.32 6.38 -20.57
C ASN A 797 -26.06 5.73 -21.09
N PHE A 798 -26.16 4.85 -22.08
CA PHE A 798 -25.05 4.15 -22.68
C PHE A 798 -24.82 4.60 -24.12
N SER A 799 -23.57 4.94 -24.43
CA SER A 799 -23.10 5.26 -25.78
C SER A 799 -21.97 4.31 -26.17
N LYS A 800 -21.85 3.99 -27.46
CA LYS A 800 -20.69 3.29 -28.01
C LYS A 800 -19.55 4.24 -28.38
N GLY A 801 -19.82 5.51 -28.66
CA GLY A 801 -18.79 6.50 -29.02
C GLY A 801 -18.11 6.24 -30.37
N PHE A 802 -17.42 7.26 -30.90
CA PHE A 802 -16.74 7.17 -32.19
C PHE A 802 -15.59 6.18 -32.20
N ALA A 803 -14.77 6.11 -31.15
CA ALA A 803 -13.57 5.27 -31.17
C ALA A 803 -13.93 3.78 -31.19
N PHE A 804 -14.96 3.36 -30.47
CA PHE A 804 -15.47 1.98 -30.53
C PHE A 804 -16.00 1.65 -31.92
N GLU A 805 -16.89 2.49 -32.48
CA GLU A 805 -17.50 2.24 -33.79
C GLU A 805 -16.46 2.24 -34.91
N LEU A 806 -15.49 3.16 -34.87
CA LEU A 806 -14.38 3.19 -35.82
C LEU A 806 -13.44 2.01 -35.65
N THR A 807 -13.24 1.51 -34.43
CA THR A 807 -12.45 0.30 -34.17
C THR A 807 -13.12 -0.92 -34.79
N ASN A 808 -14.43 -1.06 -34.61
CA ASN A 808 -15.20 -2.15 -35.21
C ASN A 808 -15.19 -2.06 -36.74
N LEU A 809 -15.40 -0.85 -37.28
CA LEU A 809 -15.39 -0.61 -38.71
C LEU A 809 -14.01 -0.92 -39.33
N ALA A 810 -12.94 -0.44 -38.70
CA ALA A 810 -11.57 -0.72 -39.12
C ALA A 810 -11.25 -2.22 -39.03
N THR A 811 -11.73 -2.92 -38.00
CA THR A 811 -11.58 -4.37 -37.86
C THR A 811 -12.28 -5.10 -39.02
N GLY A 812 -13.45 -4.62 -39.44
CA GLY A 812 -14.14 -5.11 -40.63
C GLY A 812 -13.36 -4.92 -41.94
N PHE A 813 -12.44 -3.93 -42.00
CA PHE A 813 -11.60 -3.70 -43.18
C PHE A 813 -10.36 -4.59 -43.24
N VAL A 814 -9.80 -4.98 -42.10
CA VAL A 814 -8.52 -5.71 -42.02
C VAL A 814 -8.63 -7.14 -41.50
N GLY A 815 -9.82 -7.53 -41.04
CA GLY A 815 -10.09 -8.88 -40.54
C GLY A 815 -9.90 -9.99 -41.59
N LYS A 816 -9.87 -11.23 -41.11
CA LYS A 816 -9.59 -12.44 -41.91
C LYS A 816 -10.47 -12.57 -43.16
N ASP A 817 -11.75 -12.23 -43.05
CA ASP A 817 -12.74 -12.31 -44.14
C ASP A 817 -13.11 -10.93 -44.72
N SER A 818 -12.24 -9.93 -44.56
CA SER A 818 -12.50 -8.57 -45.01
C SER A 818 -12.44 -8.40 -46.54
N LEU A 819 -12.98 -7.27 -47.02
CA LEU A 819 -12.89 -6.90 -48.44
C LEU A 819 -11.43 -6.75 -48.92
N ILE A 820 -10.54 -6.21 -48.07
CA ILE A 820 -9.11 -6.08 -48.39
C ILE A 820 -8.43 -7.45 -48.42
N SER A 821 -8.71 -8.31 -47.43
CA SER A 821 -8.15 -9.65 -47.35
C SER A 821 -8.52 -10.48 -48.59
N ASN A 822 -9.82 -10.52 -48.92
CA ASN A 822 -10.33 -11.19 -50.12
C ASN A 822 -9.71 -10.64 -51.42
N LYS A 823 -9.50 -9.32 -51.51
CA LYS A 823 -8.85 -8.70 -52.69
C LYS A 823 -7.36 -9.06 -52.77
N THR A 824 -6.67 -9.08 -51.64
CA THR A 824 -5.26 -9.48 -51.51
C THR A 824 -5.08 -10.92 -51.98
N ASP A 825 -5.95 -11.82 -51.54
CA ASP A 825 -5.96 -13.23 -51.95
C ASP A 825 -6.24 -13.39 -53.44
N GLY A 826 -7.24 -12.67 -53.98
CA GLY A 826 -7.54 -12.68 -55.41
C GLY A 826 -6.39 -12.16 -56.28
N LEU A 827 -5.66 -11.13 -55.83
CA LEU A 827 -4.46 -10.64 -56.50
C LEU A 827 -3.33 -11.68 -56.43
N ASN A 828 -3.11 -12.31 -55.28
CA ASN A 828 -2.11 -13.37 -55.13
C ASN A 828 -2.40 -14.57 -56.05
N ILE A 829 -3.66 -14.98 -56.16
CA ILE A 829 -4.09 -16.04 -57.09
C ILE A 829 -3.81 -15.61 -58.54
N SER A 830 -4.12 -14.37 -58.90
CA SER A 830 -3.87 -13.85 -60.25
C SER A 830 -2.38 -13.80 -60.59
N ILE A 831 -1.53 -13.38 -59.64
CA ILE A 831 -0.07 -13.38 -59.77
C ILE A 831 0.44 -14.80 -59.98
N LYS A 832 -0.01 -15.76 -59.16
CA LYS A 832 0.35 -17.18 -59.30
C LYS A 832 -0.08 -17.74 -60.66
N SER A 833 -1.30 -17.43 -61.10
CA SER A 833 -1.80 -17.87 -62.41
C SER A 833 -0.97 -17.30 -63.57
N ILE A 834 -0.53 -16.03 -63.47
CA ILE A 834 0.34 -15.42 -64.49
C ILE A 834 1.72 -16.05 -64.47
N ALA A 835 2.28 -16.34 -63.30
CA ALA A 835 3.55 -17.05 -63.17
C ALA A 835 3.47 -18.44 -63.82
N THR A 836 2.41 -19.21 -63.53
CA THR A 836 2.20 -20.52 -64.17
C THR A 836 2.00 -20.39 -65.69
N ALA A 837 1.29 -19.37 -66.17
CA ALA A 837 1.13 -19.14 -67.61
C ALA A 837 2.46 -18.78 -68.29
N ARG A 838 3.29 -17.97 -67.63
CA ARG A 838 4.65 -17.63 -68.05
C ARG A 838 5.51 -18.88 -68.13
N ASP A 839 5.52 -19.73 -67.10
CA ASP A 839 6.33 -20.95 -67.05
C ASP A 839 5.92 -21.94 -68.16
N ARG A 840 4.62 -22.11 -68.40
CA ARG A 840 4.12 -22.90 -69.53
C ARG A 840 4.57 -22.32 -70.88
N PHE A 841 4.57 -21.00 -71.02
CA PHE A 841 5.03 -20.34 -72.25
C PHE A 841 6.54 -20.52 -72.43
N SER A 842 7.34 -20.38 -71.37
CA SER A 842 8.78 -20.66 -71.39
C SER A 842 9.09 -22.10 -71.83
N ALA A 843 8.38 -23.10 -71.27
CA ALA A 843 8.53 -24.50 -71.69
C ALA A 843 8.14 -24.71 -73.18
N ARG A 844 7.14 -23.97 -73.67
CA ARG A 844 6.78 -23.98 -75.09
C ARG A 844 7.88 -23.38 -75.97
N LEU A 845 8.53 -22.31 -75.52
CA LEU A 845 9.67 -21.72 -76.22
C LEU A 845 10.83 -22.72 -76.36
N GLU A 846 11.16 -23.49 -75.32
CA GLU A 846 12.17 -24.55 -75.43
C GLU A 846 11.82 -25.60 -76.49
N THR A 847 10.54 -25.95 -76.60
CA THR A 847 10.05 -26.89 -77.62
C THR A 847 10.13 -26.29 -79.03
N ILE A 848 9.82 -25.00 -79.16
CA ILE A 848 9.97 -24.25 -80.43
C ILE A 848 11.44 -24.18 -80.83
N GLU A 849 12.35 -23.88 -79.90
CA GLU A 849 13.78 -23.85 -80.16
C GLU A 849 14.29 -25.20 -80.67
N LYS A 850 13.93 -26.30 -80.01
CA LYS A 850 14.26 -27.67 -80.47
C LYS A 850 13.75 -27.93 -81.88
N ARG A 851 12.53 -27.47 -82.20
CA ARG A 851 11.95 -27.62 -83.54
C ARG A 851 12.72 -26.80 -84.57
N TYR A 852 13.03 -25.54 -84.29
CA TYR A 852 13.84 -24.73 -85.19
C TYR A 852 15.22 -25.35 -85.41
N ARG A 853 15.90 -25.78 -84.34
CA ARG A 853 17.18 -26.50 -84.46
C ARG A 853 17.05 -27.72 -85.37
N ALA A 854 16.05 -28.58 -85.18
CA ALA A 854 15.83 -29.74 -86.05
C ALA A 854 15.54 -29.36 -87.52
N GLN A 855 14.72 -28.34 -87.76
CA GLN A 855 14.41 -27.85 -89.10
C GLN A 855 15.63 -27.27 -89.82
N PHE A 856 16.44 -26.48 -89.12
CA PHE A 856 17.67 -25.92 -89.68
C PHE A 856 18.76 -26.99 -89.89
N THR A 857 18.87 -28.00 -89.02
CA THR A 857 19.76 -29.16 -89.26
C THR A 857 19.32 -29.98 -90.47
N ALA A 858 18.02 -30.19 -90.66
CA ALA A 858 17.48 -30.88 -91.84
C ALA A 858 17.70 -30.06 -93.12
N LEU A 859 17.56 -28.74 -93.05
CA LEU A 859 17.86 -27.82 -94.15
C LEU A 859 19.35 -27.85 -94.51
N ASP A 860 20.25 -27.82 -93.52
CA ASP A 860 21.69 -27.92 -93.72
C ASP A 860 22.06 -29.24 -94.41
N SER A 861 21.43 -30.35 -93.99
CA SER A 861 21.60 -31.66 -94.63
C SER A 861 21.10 -31.68 -96.07
N ALA A 862 19.94 -31.07 -96.35
CA ALA A 862 19.41 -30.93 -97.71
C ALA A 862 20.31 -30.05 -98.59
N LEU A 863 20.83 -28.94 -98.06
CA LEU A 863 21.77 -28.05 -98.75
C LEU A 863 23.10 -28.75 -99.05
N MET A 864 23.63 -29.53 -98.11
CA MET A 864 24.80 -30.38 -98.35
C MET A 864 24.54 -31.43 -99.43
N SER A 865 23.38 -32.09 -99.41
CA SER A 865 22.98 -33.03 -100.48
C SER A 865 22.85 -32.32 -101.83
N MET A 866 22.31 -31.10 -101.86
CA MET A 866 22.22 -30.29 -103.09
C MET A 866 23.60 -29.83 -103.57
N GLN A 867 24.52 -29.46 -102.69
CA GLN A 867 25.90 -29.13 -103.06
C GLN A 867 26.65 -30.35 -103.58
N SER A 868 26.48 -31.52 -102.96
CA SER A 868 27.04 -32.79 -103.44
C SER A 868 26.45 -33.18 -104.80
N THR A 869 25.13 -33.04 -104.99
CA THR A 869 24.45 -33.29 -106.27
C THR A 869 24.90 -32.28 -107.33
N SER A 870 25.07 -31.01 -106.97
CA SER A 870 25.59 -29.96 -107.86
C SER A 870 27.04 -30.25 -108.27
N ALA A 871 27.91 -30.63 -107.33
CA ALA A 871 29.27 -31.03 -107.61
C ALA A 871 29.32 -32.27 -108.51
N TYR A 872 28.47 -33.27 -108.25
CA TYR A 872 28.31 -34.46 -109.11
C TYR A 872 27.82 -34.09 -110.53
N LEU A 873 26.80 -33.24 -110.64
CA LEU A 873 26.29 -32.76 -111.93
C LEU A 873 27.34 -31.93 -112.67
N THR A 874 28.10 -31.07 -111.98
CA THR A 874 29.20 -30.31 -112.58
C THR A 874 30.29 -31.25 -113.10
N GLN A 875 30.59 -32.32 -112.35
CA GLN A 875 31.57 -33.32 -112.77
C GLN A 875 31.09 -34.17 -113.95
N GLN A 876 29.80 -34.55 -113.99
CA GLN A 876 29.16 -35.21 -115.14
C GLN A 876 29.08 -34.29 -116.37
N LEU A 877 28.76 -33.01 -116.19
CA LEU A 877 28.71 -32.03 -117.27
C LEU A 877 30.11 -31.75 -117.84
N ALA A 878 31.12 -31.69 -116.98
CA ALA A 878 32.53 -31.60 -117.40
C ALA A 878 32.99 -32.86 -118.16
N ALA A 879 32.55 -34.05 -117.73
CA ALA A 879 32.80 -35.30 -118.43
C ALA A 879 32.09 -35.37 -119.80
N LEU A 880 30.86 -34.84 -119.90
CA LEU A 880 30.13 -34.69 -121.16
C LEU A 880 30.79 -33.66 -122.10
N SER A 881 31.31 -32.54 -121.57
CA SER A 881 32.05 -31.58 -122.40
C SER A 881 33.40 -32.11 -122.87
N ALA A 882 34.03 -33.02 -122.12
CA ALA A 882 35.28 -33.67 -122.51
C ALA A 882 35.10 -34.77 -123.57
N ASN A 883 33.89 -35.35 -123.70
CA ASN A 883 33.59 -36.39 -124.69
C ASN A 883 32.92 -35.87 -125.98
N ALA A 884 32.69 -34.56 -126.10
CA ALA A 884 32.07 -33.92 -127.26
C ALA A 884 33.06 -33.14 -128.16
N GLY A 885 34.36 -33.39 -128.01
CA GLY A 885 35.44 -32.79 -128.82
C GLY A 885 36.16 -33.81 -129.66
#